data_AF-A0A934MVD1-F1
#
_entry.id   AF-A0A934MVD1-F1
#
_cell.length_a   1.000
_cell.length_b   1.000
_cell.length_c   1.000
_cell.angle_alpha   90.00
_cell.angle_beta   90.00
_cell.angle_gamma   90.00
#
_symmetry.space_group_name_H-M   'P 1'
#
loop_
_entity.id
_entity.type
_entity.pdbx_description
1 polymer ?
#
loop_
_entity_poly.entity_id
_entity_poly.type
_entity_poly.pdbx_seq_one_letter_code
_entity_poly.pdbx_strand_id
1 'polypeptide(L)'
;MVRKFSLLILLCTIVTAVMSSVMGARSNDLENVNSVNLISREKKHDQPEILKEVMEERGPNYKKYLLTDGSYKLEVHESIIHYKDESGRYQDINTNLVDESNMPDSQISISKDAAAIINKNQFMKLNKKNSSFTSFQVPFYSEIPKQIVKGYSIQSNGEKLSFIPLGASENSIGEIDSTYKSKIRYQNVWPHTDVELQILNDGIKENIILKNKNSPKSFSFEVTGNLSSNKLYIHPPWLKDAYGVTRSVEMTERTDGSKKYIDYAWNEEGLAYPVVIDPIVSPNLSSIGCVNQYYATYGCTPNLQIAYKHLLGTNRIHGNTFRSFIKFYIPNIPDAVYTDATLTLSQSLSTSFQGSLGPTITVKPYALAGEFPTNWHGANWPGPRLYESEDISSVMDVTLFNSGPSRSVQFDVSDILNYYLNKGSSSMSLALVGTDLSIPSSLPNTEYFLEFSSPKLNLVYKDLAPPTQPSNLKVTALTSNSVSLSWGASVDNSKTVYYQIIRNGSVITTYYTNSYTVSGLNENTKYTFSIRAMDSSNNLSSESNSVTITTGTHKPIANFLNLSENGIYSNPILINWSYFDPTGKKLTAYEIKGSTDNWATTEFDTGVLAVTTPVEFSTNLLPSKPWSLAIRAYNESGAGDWSYINNIRTNWNVEYIYDSAGRIDYIILSGKIKLDYEYDINGNLIRTVKTTL
;
A
#
# COMPACT_ATOMS: atom_id res chain seq x y z
N MET A 1 78.41 -21.64 -26.55
CA MET A 1 79.01 -22.82 -25.89
C MET A 1 80.10 -22.25 -24.97
N VAL A 2 80.08 -22.33 -23.64
CA VAL A 2 79.65 -23.40 -22.73
C VAL A 2 79.39 -22.81 -21.32
N ARG A 3 78.23 -23.19 -20.77
CA ARG A 3 77.86 -23.46 -19.36
C ARG A 3 78.17 -22.47 -18.21
N LYS A 4 77.05 -22.18 -17.51
CA LYS A 4 76.85 -22.23 -16.04
C LYS A 4 77.70 -21.29 -15.18
N PHE A 5 77.13 -20.18 -14.75
CA PHE A 5 76.57 -19.97 -13.40
C PHE A 5 76.30 -18.46 -13.19
N SER A 6 75.09 -18.14 -12.74
CA SER A 6 74.67 -16.92 -12.04
C SER A 6 74.90 -15.55 -12.72
N LEU A 7 73.84 -14.96 -13.30
CA LEU A 7 73.08 -13.82 -12.75
C LEU A 7 72.08 -13.29 -13.79
N LEU A 8 70.93 -12.82 -13.30
CA LEU A 8 69.92 -11.99 -13.98
C LEU A 8 69.20 -12.69 -15.14
N ILE A 9 67.87 -12.75 -15.16
CA ILE A 9 66.95 -11.62 -15.30
C ILE A 9 65.66 -12.04 -14.56
N LEU A 10 65.35 -11.40 -13.43
CA LEU A 10 64.33 -10.36 -13.38
C LEU A 10 62.97 -10.87 -13.93
N LEU A 11 62.09 -11.38 -13.06
CA LEU A 11 60.81 -10.75 -12.76
C LEU A 11 60.04 -11.56 -11.70
N CYS A 12 59.76 -10.87 -10.59
CA CYS A 12 58.59 -10.97 -9.70
C CYS A 12 58.02 -12.38 -9.47
N THR A 13 58.38 -13.10 -8.39
CA THR A 13 57.88 -12.92 -7.01
C THR A 13 56.38 -12.60 -6.87
N ILE A 14 55.69 -13.54 -6.20
CA ILE A 14 54.46 -13.40 -5.38
C ILE A 14 53.16 -13.47 -6.22
N VAL A 15 52.28 -14.48 -6.13
CA VAL A 15 51.79 -15.26 -4.98
C VAL A 15 51.41 -16.67 -5.43
N THR A 16 51.93 -17.70 -4.77
CA THR A 16 51.28 -19.01 -4.64
C THR A 16 51.04 -19.28 -3.16
N ALA A 17 49.84 -19.78 -2.90
CA ALA A 17 49.50 -20.76 -1.85
C ALA A 17 49.43 -20.30 -0.38
N VAL A 18 48.19 -20.10 0.07
CA VAL A 18 47.61 -20.79 1.23
C VAL A 18 46.22 -21.28 0.77
N MET A 19 46.05 -22.56 0.43
CA MET A 19 45.34 -23.58 1.26
C MET A 19 44.00 -23.06 1.83
N SER A 20 42.82 -23.65 1.70
CA SER A 20 42.38 -25.00 1.34
C SER A 20 40.85 -24.95 1.18
N SER A 21 40.27 -25.68 0.22
CA SER A 21 39.07 -26.52 0.47
C SER A 21 38.66 -27.29 -0.80
N VAL A 22 38.94 -28.59 -0.74
CA VAL A 22 38.05 -29.70 -1.13
C VAL A 22 37.57 -29.74 -2.59
N MET A 23 38.34 -30.45 -3.42
CA MET A 23 37.77 -31.27 -4.51
C MET A 23 37.24 -32.58 -3.91
N GLY A 24 35.98 -32.90 -4.20
CA GLY A 24 35.37 -34.18 -3.87
C GLY A 24 34.12 -34.45 -4.70
N ALA A 25 34.32 -35.20 -5.79
CA ALA A 25 33.38 -36.03 -6.54
C ALA A 25 32.33 -35.38 -7.49
N ARG A 26 32.47 -35.79 -8.76
CA ARG A 26 31.60 -35.62 -9.94
C ARG A 26 30.22 -36.28 -9.76
N SER A 27 29.15 -35.65 -10.28
CA SER A 27 28.44 -36.08 -11.51
C SER A 27 27.18 -35.23 -11.78
N ASN A 28 27.00 -34.89 -13.05
CA ASN A 28 25.80 -34.36 -13.71
C ASN A 28 25.46 -32.89 -13.43
N ASP A 29 25.85 -32.01 -14.37
CA ASP A 29 24.92 -31.12 -15.08
C ASP A 29 25.71 -30.30 -16.11
N LEU A 30 25.65 -30.78 -17.35
CA LEU A 30 25.96 -30.01 -18.55
C LEU A 30 24.64 -29.35 -18.96
N GLU A 31 24.45 -28.05 -18.72
CA GLU A 31 23.50 -27.27 -19.53
C GLU A 31 23.77 -25.75 -19.47
N ASN A 32 23.92 -25.19 -20.68
CA ASN A 32 23.61 -23.83 -21.11
C ASN A 32 24.32 -22.62 -20.47
N VAL A 33 25.53 -22.38 -20.97
CA VAL A 33 26.06 -21.02 -21.17
C VAL A 33 25.55 -20.50 -22.53
N ASN A 34 24.69 -19.47 -22.51
CA ASN A 34 24.68 -18.32 -23.44
C ASN A 34 23.34 -17.55 -23.37
N SER A 35 23.20 -16.64 -22.41
CA SER A 35 22.27 -15.50 -22.48
C SER A 35 23.08 -14.25 -22.80
N VAL A 36 23.09 -13.85 -24.07
CA VAL A 36 23.66 -12.56 -24.48
C VAL A 36 22.66 -11.47 -24.10
N ASN A 37 22.94 -10.82 -22.96
CA ASN A 37 22.40 -9.50 -22.63
C ASN A 37 22.90 -8.49 -23.66
N LEU A 38 22.05 -8.10 -24.61
CA LEU A 38 22.24 -6.84 -25.32
C LEU A 38 21.70 -5.71 -24.43
N ILE A 39 22.47 -5.39 -23.40
CA ILE A 39 22.35 -4.14 -22.65
C ILE A 39 23.22 -3.14 -23.40
N SER A 40 22.61 -2.18 -24.07
CA SER A 40 23.31 -0.95 -24.44
C SER A 40 23.74 -0.25 -23.16
N ARG A 41 25.05 -0.11 -22.96
CA ARG A 41 25.65 0.66 -21.88
C ARG A 41 25.21 2.13 -22.00
N GLU A 42 24.43 2.59 -21.04
CA GLU A 42 24.74 3.75 -20.17
C GLU A 42 23.69 3.92 -19.06
N LYS A 43 24.17 4.25 -17.85
CA LYS A 43 23.44 4.49 -16.59
C LYS A 43 22.74 3.30 -15.91
N LYS A 44 23.54 2.49 -15.22
CA LYS A 44 23.09 1.88 -13.95
C LYS A 44 23.09 2.97 -12.87
N HIS A 45 22.18 3.94 -12.96
CA HIS A 45 21.72 4.63 -11.76
C HIS A 45 20.85 3.62 -11.02
N ASP A 46 21.03 3.46 -9.71
CA ASP A 46 20.11 2.68 -8.88
C ASP A 46 18.71 3.25 -9.08
N GLN A 47 17.91 2.60 -9.94
CA GLN A 47 16.52 2.96 -10.14
C GLN A 47 15.80 2.74 -8.81
N PRO A 48 15.03 3.73 -8.33
CA PRO A 48 14.41 3.62 -7.02
C PRO A 48 13.43 2.44 -7.00
N GLU A 49 13.54 1.60 -5.97
CA GLU A 49 12.76 0.37 -5.85
C GLU A 49 11.36 0.67 -5.29
N ILE A 50 10.39 -0.22 -5.57
CA ILE A 50 9.05 -0.12 -5.00
C ILE A 50 9.11 -0.41 -3.50
N LEU A 51 8.77 0.59 -2.66
CA LEU A 51 8.61 0.41 -1.23
C LEU A 51 7.27 -0.24 -0.90
N LYS A 52 6.19 0.34 -1.43
CA LYS A 52 4.81 -0.13 -1.19
C LYS A 52 3.85 0.38 -2.25
N GLU A 53 2.74 -0.32 -2.40
CA GLU A 53 1.58 0.19 -3.11
C GLU A 53 0.82 1.20 -2.22
N VAL A 54 0.35 2.30 -2.82
CA VAL A 54 -0.52 3.30 -2.19
C VAL A 54 -1.98 2.94 -2.52
N MET A 55 -2.51 1.95 -1.79
CA MET A 55 -3.81 1.33 -2.06
C MET A 55 -4.98 2.34 -2.10
N GLU A 56 -4.92 3.40 -1.28
CA GLU A 56 -5.96 4.43 -1.19
C GLU A 56 -6.03 5.34 -2.42
N GLU A 57 -5.06 5.23 -3.32
CA GLU A 57 -4.96 6.00 -4.56
C GLU A 57 -5.04 5.13 -5.83
N ARG A 58 -5.46 3.87 -5.70
CA ARG A 58 -5.86 3.06 -6.85
C ARG A 58 -6.96 3.76 -7.64
N GLY A 59 -6.89 3.68 -8.97
CA GLY A 59 -7.96 4.07 -9.87
C GLY A 59 -8.48 2.90 -10.69
N PRO A 60 -9.48 3.12 -11.57
CA PRO A 60 -10.10 2.03 -12.33
C PRO A 60 -9.12 1.26 -13.23
N ASN A 61 -8.12 1.94 -13.78
CA ASN A 61 -7.15 1.38 -14.72
C ASN A 61 -5.68 1.59 -14.29
N TYR A 62 -5.41 2.00 -13.05
CA TYR A 62 -4.02 2.22 -12.62
C TYR A 62 -3.77 1.87 -11.16
N LYS A 63 -2.50 1.56 -10.87
CA LYS A 63 -1.93 1.40 -9.52
C LYS A 63 -0.88 2.47 -9.25
N LYS A 64 -0.75 2.90 -8.00
CA LYS A 64 0.25 3.87 -7.55
C LYS A 64 1.19 3.23 -6.54
N TYR A 65 2.48 3.44 -6.69
CA TYR A 65 3.53 2.90 -5.84
C TYR A 65 4.43 4.03 -5.33
N LEU A 66 4.80 3.97 -4.05
CA LEU A 66 5.85 4.81 -3.48
C LEU A 66 7.21 4.14 -3.71
N LEU A 67 8.20 4.91 -4.18
CA LEU A 67 9.55 4.43 -4.43
C LEU A 67 10.53 4.82 -3.31
N THR A 68 11.70 4.17 -3.26
CA THR A 68 12.72 4.37 -2.20
C THR A 68 13.29 5.78 -2.11
N ASP A 69 13.27 6.56 -3.20
CA ASP A 69 13.75 7.93 -3.26
C ASP A 69 12.68 8.98 -2.97
N GLY A 70 11.46 8.55 -2.64
CA GLY A 70 10.33 9.44 -2.35
C GLY A 70 9.46 9.82 -3.55
N SER A 71 9.87 9.42 -4.77
CA SER A 71 9.05 9.57 -5.96
C SER A 71 7.95 8.51 -6.03
N TYR A 72 7.05 8.67 -7.00
CA TYR A 72 5.92 7.77 -7.21
C TYR A 72 5.99 7.13 -8.59
N LYS A 73 5.58 5.87 -8.67
CA LYS A 73 5.34 5.15 -9.92
C LYS A 73 3.85 4.90 -10.11
N LEU A 74 3.31 5.25 -11.26
CA LEU A 74 2.00 4.81 -11.72
C LEU A 74 2.17 3.67 -12.72
N GLU A 75 1.44 2.58 -12.52
CA GLU A 75 1.25 1.55 -13.54
C GLU A 75 -0.15 1.72 -14.13
N VAL A 76 -0.23 2.28 -15.33
CA VAL A 76 -1.48 2.60 -16.05
C VAL A 76 -1.74 1.55 -17.13
N HIS A 77 -2.97 1.07 -17.19
CA HIS A 77 -3.46 0.06 -18.12
C HIS A 77 -4.46 0.69 -19.09
N GLU A 78 -4.55 0.10 -20.29
CA GLU A 78 -5.54 0.48 -21.31
C GLU A 78 -6.97 0.19 -20.87
N SER A 79 -7.17 -0.93 -20.19
CA SER A 79 -8.48 -1.39 -19.73
C SER A 79 -8.63 -1.24 -18.23
N ILE A 80 -9.87 -1.35 -17.77
CA ILE A 80 -10.16 -1.37 -16.34
C ILE A 80 -9.59 -2.64 -15.73
N ILE A 81 -8.88 -2.50 -14.62
CA ILE A 81 -8.27 -3.61 -13.88
C ILE A 81 -8.78 -3.67 -12.44
N HIS A 82 -9.58 -2.69 -12.01
CA HIS A 82 -10.16 -2.65 -10.68
C HIS A 82 -11.67 -2.41 -10.69
N TYR A 83 -12.38 -3.01 -9.73
CA TYR A 83 -13.77 -2.71 -9.41
C TYR A 83 -13.86 -2.02 -8.04
N LYS A 84 -14.94 -1.28 -7.76
CA LYS A 84 -15.20 -0.74 -6.43
C LYS A 84 -15.96 -1.76 -5.58
N ASP A 85 -15.43 -2.06 -4.39
CA ASP A 85 -16.10 -2.92 -3.40
C ASP A 85 -17.27 -2.21 -2.68
N GLU A 86 -17.97 -2.92 -1.81
CA GLU A 86 -19.09 -2.40 -1.00
C GLU A 86 -18.71 -1.20 -0.11
N SER A 87 -17.43 -1.04 0.24
CA SER A 87 -16.89 0.10 0.98
C SER A 87 -16.45 1.27 0.09
N GLY A 88 -16.55 1.11 -1.23
CA GLY A 88 -16.14 2.10 -2.22
C GLY A 88 -14.64 2.09 -2.56
N ARG A 89 -13.88 1.09 -2.08
CA ARG A 89 -12.44 0.96 -2.35
C ARG A 89 -12.19 0.14 -3.62
N TYR A 90 -11.14 0.47 -4.36
CA TYR A 90 -10.78 -0.26 -5.58
C TYR A 90 -10.04 -1.57 -5.26
N GLN A 91 -10.49 -2.67 -5.85
CA GLN A 91 -9.95 -4.02 -5.72
C GLN A 91 -9.67 -4.62 -7.09
N ASP A 92 -8.71 -5.54 -7.18
CA ASP A 92 -8.34 -6.22 -8.43
C ASP A 92 -9.54 -6.98 -9.03
N ILE A 93 -9.74 -6.83 -10.33
CA ILE A 93 -10.80 -7.54 -11.06
C ILE A 93 -10.50 -9.02 -11.15
N ASN A 94 -11.55 -9.82 -11.00
CA ASN A 94 -11.56 -11.23 -11.30
C ASN A 94 -12.84 -11.55 -12.07
N THR A 95 -12.69 -11.92 -13.34
CA THR A 95 -13.81 -12.17 -14.27
C THR A 95 -14.36 -13.59 -14.18
N ASN A 96 -13.86 -14.43 -13.27
CA ASN A 96 -14.34 -15.79 -13.12
C ASN A 96 -15.84 -15.80 -12.77
N LEU A 97 -16.57 -16.65 -13.47
CA LEU A 97 -17.97 -16.93 -13.19
C LEU A 97 -18.09 -17.85 -11.98
N VAL A 98 -19.07 -17.54 -11.15
CA VAL A 98 -19.48 -18.32 -9.99
C VAL A 98 -20.95 -18.67 -10.18
N ASP A 99 -21.30 -19.93 -9.91
CA ASP A 99 -22.71 -20.34 -9.82
C ASP A 99 -23.33 -19.71 -8.58
N GLU A 100 -24.41 -18.94 -8.75
CA GLU A 100 -25.06 -18.25 -7.63
C GLU A 100 -25.62 -19.21 -6.57
N SER A 101 -25.88 -20.48 -6.93
CA SER A 101 -26.23 -21.51 -5.94
C SER A 101 -25.07 -21.89 -5.02
N ASN A 102 -23.84 -21.52 -5.37
CA ASN A 102 -22.61 -21.73 -4.63
C ASN A 102 -21.98 -20.37 -4.26
N MET A 103 -22.79 -19.46 -3.72
CA MET A 103 -22.36 -18.11 -3.35
C MET A 103 -21.04 -18.13 -2.55
N PRO A 104 -20.09 -17.22 -2.86
CA PRO A 104 -18.81 -17.16 -2.14
C PRO A 104 -19.04 -16.82 -0.66
N ASP A 105 -18.18 -17.36 0.21
CA ASP A 105 -18.17 -17.06 1.64
C ASP A 105 -18.10 -15.53 1.87
N SER A 106 -18.70 -15.06 2.95
CA SER A 106 -18.81 -13.64 3.32
C SER A 106 -17.48 -12.89 3.47
N GLN A 107 -16.34 -13.57 3.31
CA GLN A 107 -14.99 -13.01 3.38
C GLN A 107 -14.49 -12.41 2.06
N ILE A 108 -15.14 -12.71 0.92
CA ILE A 108 -14.73 -12.15 -0.37
C ILE A 108 -15.41 -10.78 -0.56
N SER A 109 -14.60 -9.72 -0.73
CA SER A 109 -15.12 -8.43 -1.18
C SER A 109 -15.77 -8.60 -2.56
N ILE A 110 -17.00 -8.11 -2.68
CA ILE A 110 -17.78 -8.10 -3.92
C ILE A 110 -17.96 -6.66 -4.40
N SER A 111 -18.31 -6.49 -5.66
CA SER A 111 -18.54 -5.18 -6.25
C SER A 111 -19.74 -4.47 -5.62
N LYS A 112 -19.70 -3.15 -5.61
CA LYS A 112 -20.80 -2.32 -5.11
C LYS A 112 -22.12 -2.63 -5.82
N ASP A 113 -22.09 -2.84 -7.13
CA ASP A 113 -23.27 -3.17 -7.93
C ASP A 113 -23.82 -4.57 -7.57
N ALA A 114 -22.94 -5.56 -7.37
CA ALA A 114 -23.35 -6.88 -6.89
C ALA A 114 -23.95 -6.82 -5.47
N ALA A 115 -23.30 -6.09 -4.55
CA ALA A 115 -23.74 -5.94 -3.16
C ALA A 115 -25.14 -5.30 -3.05
N ALA A 116 -25.50 -4.41 -3.98
CA ALA A 116 -26.81 -3.77 -3.99
C ALA A 116 -27.96 -4.73 -4.35
N ILE A 117 -27.67 -5.85 -4.99
CA ILE A 117 -28.66 -6.80 -5.53
C ILE A 117 -28.75 -8.05 -4.66
N ILE A 118 -27.62 -8.48 -4.12
CA ILE A 118 -27.50 -9.73 -3.39
C ILE A 118 -28.03 -9.59 -1.96
N ASN A 119 -29.14 -10.27 -1.67
CA ASN A 119 -29.55 -10.54 -0.29
C ASN A 119 -28.81 -11.77 0.24
N LYS A 120 -27.71 -11.57 0.99
CA LYS A 120 -26.81 -12.63 1.50
C LYS A 120 -27.54 -13.80 2.22
N ASN A 121 -28.78 -13.61 2.69
CA ASN A 121 -29.58 -14.63 3.40
C ASN A 121 -30.51 -15.49 2.52
N GLN A 122 -30.64 -15.24 1.20
CA GLN A 122 -31.64 -15.91 0.36
C GLN A 122 -31.11 -17.07 -0.52
N PHE A 123 -29.80 -17.23 -0.70
CA PHE A 123 -29.24 -18.08 -1.77
C PHE A 123 -29.14 -19.58 -1.46
N MET A 124 -29.18 -20.01 -0.20
CA MET A 124 -29.05 -21.44 0.20
C MET A 124 -30.24 -22.33 -0.23
N LYS A 125 -31.25 -21.80 -0.91
CA LYS A 125 -32.45 -22.55 -1.37
C LYS A 125 -32.65 -22.55 -2.90
N LEU A 126 -31.68 -22.04 -3.66
CA LEU A 126 -31.83 -21.95 -5.11
C LEU A 126 -31.71 -23.30 -5.80
N ASN A 127 -32.58 -23.55 -6.76
CA ASN A 127 -32.50 -24.73 -7.62
C ASN A 127 -31.30 -24.60 -8.55
N LYS A 128 -30.33 -25.51 -8.42
CA LYS A 128 -29.10 -25.52 -9.22
C LYS A 128 -29.31 -25.57 -10.72
N LYS A 129 -30.43 -26.08 -11.24
CA LYS A 129 -30.72 -26.07 -12.70
C LYS A 129 -31.23 -24.71 -13.18
N ASN A 130 -31.83 -23.94 -12.28
CA ASN A 130 -32.49 -22.68 -12.60
C ASN A 130 -31.69 -21.44 -12.13
N SER A 131 -30.55 -21.63 -11.46
CA SER A 131 -29.67 -20.55 -11.01
C SER A 131 -28.94 -19.87 -12.17
N SER A 132 -28.40 -18.69 -11.86
CA SER A 132 -27.54 -17.93 -12.77
C SER A 132 -26.07 -18.10 -12.40
N PHE A 133 -25.22 -17.78 -13.36
CA PHE A 133 -23.81 -17.53 -13.15
C PHE A 133 -23.56 -16.02 -13.14
N THR A 134 -22.61 -15.59 -12.34
CA THR A 134 -22.24 -14.17 -12.20
C THR A 134 -20.76 -14.05 -11.87
N SER A 135 -20.20 -12.87 -12.12
CA SER A 135 -18.90 -12.48 -11.56
C SER A 135 -19.11 -11.38 -10.53
N PHE A 136 -18.66 -11.62 -9.30
CA PHE A 136 -18.85 -10.67 -8.19
C PHE A 136 -17.73 -9.62 -8.09
N GLN A 137 -16.65 -9.78 -8.85
CA GLN A 137 -15.42 -8.98 -8.73
C GLN A 137 -15.13 -8.21 -10.03
N VAL A 138 -16.18 -7.65 -10.63
CA VAL A 138 -16.16 -6.81 -11.84
C VAL A 138 -16.93 -5.50 -11.56
N PRO A 139 -16.74 -4.41 -12.33
CA PRO A 139 -17.30 -3.09 -12.03
C PRO A 139 -18.80 -2.95 -12.34
N PHE A 140 -19.49 -4.07 -12.56
CA PHE A 140 -20.91 -4.19 -12.83
C PHE A 140 -21.43 -5.46 -12.16
N TYR A 141 -22.74 -5.68 -12.21
CA TYR A 141 -23.33 -6.98 -11.90
C TYR A 141 -23.75 -7.65 -13.20
N SER A 142 -23.40 -8.92 -13.34
CA SER A 142 -23.83 -9.77 -14.46
C SER A 142 -24.76 -10.85 -13.93
N GLU A 143 -25.76 -11.21 -14.71
CA GLU A 143 -26.62 -12.35 -14.40
C GLU A 143 -26.78 -13.16 -15.69
N ILE A 144 -26.18 -14.34 -15.73
CA ILE A 144 -26.18 -15.24 -16.88
C ILE A 144 -26.89 -16.55 -16.50
N PRO A 145 -28.18 -16.71 -16.81
CA PRO A 145 -28.95 -17.89 -16.40
C PRO A 145 -28.49 -19.17 -17.07
N LYS A 146 -28.50 -20.29 -16.33
CA LYS A 146 -28.18 -21.62 -16.90
C LYS A 146 -29.03 -22.01 -18.10
N GLN A 147 -30.26 -21.52 -18.19
CA GLN A 147 -31.12 -21.73 -19.35
C GLN A 147 -31.15 -20.46 -20.19
N ILE A 148 -30.63 -20.53 -21.42
CA ILE A 148 -30.45 -19.38 -22.31
C ILE A 148 -31.75 -18.64 -22.64
N VAL A 149 -32.89 -19.36 -22.65
CA VAL A 149 -34.23 -18.81 -22.91
C VAL A 149 -34.67 -17.75 -21.89
N LYS A 150 -34.04 -17.69 -20.71
CA LYS A 150 -34.30 -16.64 -19.71
C LYS A 150 -33.62 -15.32 -20.05
N GLY A 151 -32.66 -15.34 -20.98
CA GLY A 151 -31.85 -14.19 -21.34
C GLY A 151 -30.79 -13.84 -20.29
N TYR A 152 -29.73 -13.15 -20.69
CA TYR A 152 -28.72 -12.64 -19.78
C TYR A 152 -28.96 -11.17 -19.47
N SER A 153 -28.36 -10.66 -18.40
CA SER A 153 -28.44 -9.24 -18.08
C SER A 153 -27.14 -8.67 -17.52
N ILE A 154 -27.00 -7.36 -17.71
CA ILE A 154 -25.93 -6.54 -17.18
C ILE A 154 -26.55 -5.36 -16.43
N GLN A 155 -26.02 -5.07 -15.25
CA GLN A 155 -26.45 -3.95 -14.43
C GLN A 155 -25.25 -3.14 -13.95
N SER A 156 -25.31 -1.83 -14.14
CA SER A 156 -24.30 -0.91 -13.61
C SER A 156 -24.92 0.44 -13.30
N ASN A 157 -24.43 1.11 -12.24
CA ASN A 157 -24.89 2.45 -11.85
C ASN A 157 -26.42 2.56 -11.68
N GLY A 158 -27.04 1.50 -11.14
CA GLY A 158 -28.48 1.40 -10.89
C GLY A 158 -29.35 1.12 -12.12
N GLU A 159 -28.75 0.86 -13.28
CA GLU A 159 -29.48 0.57 -14.52
C GLU A 159 -29.20 -0.85 -15.00
N LYS A 160 -30.24 -1.55 -15.45
CA LYS A 160 -30.19 -2.95 -15.93
C LYS A 160 -30.65 -3.02 -17.39
N LEU A 161 -29.88 -3.73 -18.21
CA LEU A 161 -30.30 -4.21 -19.53
C LEU A 161 -30.35 -5.73 -19.52
N SER A 162 -31.43 -6.31 -20.06
CA SER A 162 -31.55 -7.76 -20.22
C SER A 162 -31.88 -8.12 -21.66
N PHE A 163 -31.27 -9.18 -22.17
CA PHE A 163 -31.34 -9.63 -23.56
C PHE A 163 -31.91 -11.05 -23.58
N ILE A 164 -33.11 -11.22 -24.11
CA ILE A 164 -33.84 -12.50 -24.13
C ILE A 164 -33.86 -13.01 -25.58
N PRO A 165 -33.15 -14.11 -25.91
CA PRO A 165 -33.06 -14.60 -27.27
C PRO A 165 -34.38 -15.23 -27.72
N LEU A 166 -34.92 -14.75 -28.85
CA LEU A 166 -36.15 -15.29 -29.43
C LEU A 166 -35.89 -16.59 -30.18
N GLY A 167 -36.78 -17.58 -30.00
CA GLY A 167 -36.70 -18.87 -30.69
C GLY A 167 -35.57 -19.79 -30.20
N ALA A 168 -34.92 -19.45 -29.07
CA ALA A 168 -33.89 -20.29 -28.46
C ALA A 168 -34.49 -21.58 -27.87
N SER A 169 -33.71 -22.67 -27.93
CA SER A 169 -34.09 -23.97 -27.39
C SER A 169 -34.13 -24.00 -25.85
N GLU A 170 -35.25 -24.43 -25.27
CA GLU A 170 -35.42 -24.62 -23.81
C GLU A 170 -34.47 -25.68 -23.22
N ASN A 171 -33.95 -26.57 -24.06
CA ASN A 171 -33.02 -27.63 -23.68
C ASN A 171 -31.56 -27.17 -23.69
N SER A 172 -31.27 -25.97 -24.19
CA SER A 172 -29.91 -25.44 -24.21
C SER A 172 -29.51 -24.93 -22.82
N ILE A 173 -28.57 -25.64 -22.20
CA ILE A 173 -28.05 -25.35 -20.86
C ILE A 173 -26.61 -24.87 -20.99
N GLY A 174 -26.28 -23.80 -20.28
CA GLY A 174 -24.96 -23.19 -20.26
C GLY A 174 -24.01 -23.91 -19.33
N GLU A 175 -22.80 -24.16 -19.80
CA GLU A 175 -21.70 -24.74 -19.04
C GLU A 175 -20.49 -23.81 -19.02
N ILE A 176 -19.92 -23.58 -17.83
CA ILE A 176 -18.68 -22.80 -17.70
C ILE A 176 -17.56 -23.54 -18.42
N ASP A 177 -16.79 -22.83 -19.23
CA ASP A 177 -15.62 -23.39 -19.91
C ASP A 177 -14.56 -23.81 -18.87
N SER A 178 -14.07 -25.04 -18.98
CA SER A 178 -13.12 -25.61 -18.03
C SER A 178 -11.76 -24.91 -18.03
N THR A 179 -11.39 -24.29 -19.15
CA THR A 179 -10.12 -23.59 -19.37
C THR A 179 -10.26 -22.12 -19.00
N TYR A 180 -11.33 -21.48 -19.46
CA TYR A 180 -11.61 -20.06 -19.26
C TYR A 180 -12.85 -19.88 -18.41
N LYS A 181 -12.67 -19.82 -17.08
CA LYS A 181 -13.77 -19.70 -16.11
C LYS A 181 -14.63 -18.43 -16.25
N SER A 182 -14.23 -17.48 -17.08
CA SER A 182 -15.02 -16.29 -17.44
C SER A 182 -16.02 -16.54 -18.58
N LYS A 183 -15.97 -17.72 -19.22
CA LYS A 183 -16.80 -18.09 -20.37
C LYS A 183 -17.85 -19.12 -20.00
N ILE A 184 -19.01 -19.01 -20.65
CA ILE A 184 -20.07 -19.99 -20.61
C ILE A 184 -20.57 -20.29 -22.02
N ARG A 185 -20.74 -21.58 -22.32
CA ARG A 185 -21.16 -22.04 -23.64
C ARG A 185 -22.53 -22.71 -23.59
N TYR A 186 -23.38 -22.30 -24.50
CA TYR A 186 -24.71 -22.87 -24.78
C TYR A 186 -24.68 -23.55 -26.14
N GLN A 187 -24.92 -24.85 -26.14
CA GLN A 187 -24.94 -25.62 -27.38
C GLN A 187 -26.34 -25.68 -27.98
N ASN A 188 -26.42 -25.61 -29.31
CA ASN A 188 -27.68 -25.78 -30.06
C ASN A 188 -28.80 -24.84 -29.56
N VAL A 189 -28.45 -23.56 -29.37
CA VAL A 189 -29.42 -22.51 -28.99
C VAL A 189 -30.44 -22.33 -30.10
N TRP A 190 -29.96 -22.28 -31.35
CA TRP A 190 -30.76 -22.35 -32.58
C TRP A 190 -30.21 -23.47 -33.50
N PRO A 191 -30.91 -23.84 -34.59
CA PRO A 191 -30.42 -24.86 -35.52
C PRO A 191 -28.99 -24.58 -36.00
N HIS A 192 -28.06 -25.50 -35.74
CA HIS A 192 -26.64 -25.35 -36.09
C HIS A 192 -25.95 -24.10 -35.52
N THR A 193 -26.45 -23.54 -34.42
CA THR A 193 -25.89 -22.34 -33.79
C THR A 193 -25.64 -22.55 -32.31
N ASP A 194 -24.42 -22.25 -31.87
CA ASP A 194 -24.06 -22.16 -30.45
C ASP A 194 -24.00 -20.69 -30.03
N VAL A 195 -24.15 -20.43 -28.73
CA VAL A 195 -23.87 -19.10 -28.14
C VAL A 195 -22.83 -19.28 -27.04
N GLU A 196 -21.83 -18.40 -27.02
CA GLU A 196 -20.89 -18.28 -25.92
C GLU A 196 -21.03 -16.88 -25.31
N LEU A 197 -21.14 -16.79 -23.98
CA LEU A 197 -21.07 -15.52 -23.26
C LEU A 197 -19.75 -15.48 -22.48
N GLN A 198 -19.06 -14.35 -22.51
CA GLN A 198 -17.81 -14.13 -21.80
C GLN A 198 -17.89 -12.86 -20.95
N ILE A 199 -17.56 -12.98 -19.67
CA ILE A 199 -17.34 -11.83 -18.79
C ILE A 199 -15.96 -11.23 -19.10
N LEU A 200 -15.97 -9.96 -19.49
CA LEU A 200 -14.80 -9.10 -19.60
C LEU A 200 -14.68 -8.24 -18.34
N ASN A 201 -13.55 -7.56 -18.20
CA ASN A 201 -13.35 -6.55 -17.17
C ASN A 201 -14.29 -5.34 -17.30
N ASP A 202 -14.81 -5.10 -18.50
CA ASP A 202 -15.61 -3.93 -18.86
C ASP A 202 -16.96 -4.28 -19.53
N GLY A 203 -17.38 -5.54 -19.53
CA GLY A 203 -18.68 -5.90 -20.11
C GLY A 203 -18.94 -7.38 -20.26
N ILE A 204 -20.03 -7.69 -20.97
CA ILE A 204 -20.39 -9.04 -21.39
C ILE A 204 -20.26 -9.10 -22.91
N LYS A 205 -19.43 -10.02 -23.36
CA LYS A 205 -19.24 -10.35 -24.76
C LYS A 205 -20.12 -11.54 -25.12
N GLU A 206 -20.88 -11.44 -26.19
CA GLU A 206 -21.66 -12.54 -26.74
C GLU A 206 -21.06 -12.98 -28.09
N ASN A 207 -20.87 -14.28 -28.26
CA ASN A 207 -20.38 -14.90 -29.49
C ASN A 207 -21.47 -15.83 -30.02
N ILE A 208 -22.15 -15.45 -31.11
CA ILE A 208 -23.11 -16.31 -31.81
C ILE A 208 -22.34 -17.07 -32.90
N ILE A 209 -22.25 -18.39 -32.77
CA ILE A 209 -21.38 -19.24 -33.59
C ILE A 209 -22.23 -20.05 -34.56
N LEU A 210 -22.23 -19.65 -35.84
CA LEU A 210 -22.91 -20.35 -36.91
C LEU A 210 -22.00 -21.48 -37.41
N LYS A 211 -22.42 -22.73 -37.25
CA LYS A 211 -21.58 -23.90 -37.59
C LYS A 211 -21.51 -24.16 -39.07
N ASN A 212 -22.58 -23.85 -39.80
CA ASN A 212 -22.69 -24.10 -41.24
C ASN A 212 -23.81 -23.24 -41.88
N LYS A 213 -23.92 -23.33 -43.21
CA LYS A 213 -24.90 -22.60 -44.05
C LYS A 213 -26.38 -22.80 -43.72
N ASN A 214 -26.73 -23.81 -42.92
CA ASN A 214 -28.11 -24.08 -42.52
C ASN A 214 -28.48 -23.37 -41.20
N SER A 215 -27.57 -22.57 -40.64
CA SER A 215 -27.84 -21.75 -39.46
C SER A 215 -28.81 -20.61 -39.80
N PRO A 216 -29.54 -20.02 -38.83
CA PRO A 216 -30.38 -18.86 -39.07
C PRO A 216 -29.60 -17.67 -39.63
N LYS A 217 -30.31 -16.87 -40.42
CA LYS A 217 -29.77 -15.72 -41.18
C LYS A 217 -29.91 -14.39 -40.45
N SER A 218 -30.63 -14.43 -39.33
CA SER A 218 -30.91 -13.30 -38.47
C SER A 218 -31.22 -13.81 -37.08
N PHE A 219 -31.00 -12.97 -36.09
CA PHE A 219 -31.31 -13.25 -34.69
C PHE A 219 -32.03 -12.05 -34.09
N SER A 220 -32.99 -12.33 -33.22
CA SER A 220 -33.79 -11.31 -32.56
C SER A 220 -33.73 -11.52 -31.05
N PHE A 221 -33.53 -10.43 -30.31
CA PHE A 221 -33.49 -10.43 -28.86
C PHE A 221 -34.55 -9.47 -28.34
N GLU A 222 -35.44 -9.93 -27.46
CA GLU A 222 -36.27 -9.02 -26.67
C GLU A 222 -35.37 -8.33 -25.65
N VAL A 223 -35.38 -7.00 -25.63
CA VAL A 223 -34.56 -6.21 -24.72
C VAL A 223 -35.43 -5.47 -23.71
N THR A 224 -35.07 -5.62 -22.44
CA THR A 224 -35.70 -4.87 -21.33
C THR A 224 -34.69 -3.92 -20.71
N GLY A 225 -35.15 -2.72 -20.34
CA GLY A 225 -34.33 -1.63 -19.83
C GLY A 225 -34.26 -0.42 -20.80
N ASN A 226 -33.42 0.56 -20.46
CA ASN A 226 -33.33 1.81 -21.22
C ASN A 226 -32.15 1.77 -22.21
N LEU A 227 -32.45 1.42 -23.47
CA LEU A 227 -31.48 1.40 -24.57
C LEU A 227 -30.85 2.77 -24.87
N SER A 228 -31.51 3.86 -24.50
CA SER A 228 -31.05 5.23 -24.76
C SER A 228 -30.26 5.83 -23.59
N SER A 229 -29.88 5.03 -22.59
CA SER A 229 -29.09 5.55 -21.48
C SER A 229 -27.64 5.78 -21.87
N ASN A 230 -27.04 6.79 -21.24
CA ASN A 230 -25.60 6.99 -21.31
C ASN A 230 -24.87 6.14 -20.25
N LYS A 231 -25.48 5.11 -19.67
CA LYS A 231 -24.88 4.30 -18.60
C LYS A 231 -24.48 2.90 -19.02
N LEU A 232 -25.14 2.34 -20.04
CA LEU A 232 -24.80 1.07 -20.66
C LEU A 232 -24.72 1.30 -22.18
N TYR A 233 -23.74 0.70 -22.84
CA TYR A 233 -23.50 0.88 -24.26
C TYR A 233 -23.51 -0.48 -24.95
N ILE A 234 -24.26 -0.58 -26.04
CA ILE A 234 -24.30 -1.75 -26.93
C ILE A 234 -23.41 -1.41 -28.12
N HIS A 235 -22.33 -2.18 -28.28
CA HIS A 235 -21.42 -2.00 -29.40
C HIS A 235 -22.06 -2.52 -30.68
N PRO A 236 -21.88 -1.82 -31.83
CA PRO A 236 -22.30 -2.34 -33.12
C PRO A 236 -21.68 -3.72 -33.38
N PRO A 237 -22.50 -4.74 -33.71
CA PRO A 237 -22.00 -6.09 -33.94
C PRO A 237 -21.23 -6.18 -35.26
N TRP A 238 -20.28 -7.11 -35.29
CA TRP A 238 -19.56 -7.52 -36.49
C TRP A 238 -19.48 -9.04 -36.53
N LEU A 239 -19.23 -9.59 -37.72
CA LEU A 239 -19.01 -11.01 -37.92
C LEU A 239 -17.60 -11.27 -38.43
N LYS A 240 -17.07 -12.46 -38.14
CA LYS A 240 -15.83 -13.00 -38.68
C LYS A 240 -16.04 -14.42 -39.17
N ASP A 241 -15.65 -14.67 -40.41
CA ASP A 241 -15.77 -15.98 -41.05
C ASP A 241 -14.54 -16.88 -40.77
N ALA A 242 -14.58 -18.12 -41.25
CA ALA A 242 -13.51 -19.10 -41.02
C ALA A 242 -12.17 -18.75 -41.66
N TYR A 243 -12.15 -17.85 -42.64
CA TYR A 243 -10.92 -17.31 -43.25
C TYR A 243 -10.46 -16.04 -42.56
N GLY A 244 -11.17 -15.57 -41.53
CA GLY A 244 -10.87 -14.38 -40.77
C GLY A 244 -11.38 -13.08 -41.40
N VAL A 245 -12.18 -13.16 -42.47
CA VAL A 245 -12.77 -11.99 -43.12
C VAL A 245 -13.87 -11.42 -42.21
N THR A 246 -13.78 -10.12 -41.91
CA THR A 246 -14.75 -9.41 -41.08
C THR A 246 -15.77 -8.65 -41.92
N ARG A 247 -17.01 -8.57 -41.43
CA ARG A 247 -18.10 -7.79 -42.06
C ARG A 247 -18.97 -7.14 -40.99
N SER A 248 -19.54 -5.98 -41.29
CA SER A 248 -20.53 -5.35 -40.42
C SER A 248 -21.80 -6.20 -40.34
N VAL A 249 -22.40 -6.25 -39.15
CA VAL A 249 -23.73 -6.82 -38.94
C VAL A 249 -24.68 -5.65 -38.71
N GLU A 250 -25.78 -5.65 -39.46
CA GLU A 250 -26.83 -4.66 -39.28
C GLU A 250 -27.54 -4.92 -37.95
N MET A 251 -27.59 -3.90 -37.10
CA MET A 251 -28.32 -3.90 -35.84
C MET A 251 -29.46 -2.89 -35.93
N THR A 252 -30.70 -3.39 -35.84
CA THR A 252 -31.89 -2.53 -35.85
C THR A 252 -32.65 -2.65 -34.55
N GLU A 253 -33.10 -1.52 -34.03
CA GLU A 253 -34.03 -1.47 -32.91
C GLU A 253 -35.45 -1.44 -33.43
N ARG A 254 -36.30 -2.34 -32.92
CA ARG A 254 -37.72 -2.41 -33.28
C ARG A 254 -38.58 -2.44 -32.02
N THR A 255 -39.74 -1.81 -32.09
CA THR A 255 -40.75 -1.86 -31.01
C THR A 255 -41.99 -2.55 -31.54
N ASP A 256 -42.53 -3.50 -30.79
CA ASP A 256 -43.82 -4.14 -31.05
C ASP A 256 -44.66 -4.08 -29.76
N GLY A 257 -45.72 -3.27 -29.79
CA GLY A 257 -46.48 -2.92 -28.59
C GLY A 257 -45.60 -2.28 -27.51
N SER A 258 -45.56 -2.88 -26.32
CA SER A 258 -44.71 -2.43 -25.20
C SER A 258 -43.32 -3.08 -25.17
N LYS A 259 -43.03 -4.00 -26.09
CA LYS A 259 -41.78 -4.76 -26.13
C LYS A 259 -40.79 -4.13 -27.11
N LYS A 260 -39.52 -4.13 -26.72
CA LYS A 260 -38.42 -3.68 -27.56
C LYS A 260 -37.58 -4.87 -27.99
N TYR A 261 -37.03 -4.78 -29.19
CA TYR A 261 -36.23 -5.82 -29.81
C TYR A 261 -34.98 -5.22 -30.43
N ILE A 262 -33.91 -5.99 -30.39
CA ILE A 262 -32.74 -5.79 -31.23
C ILE A 262 -32.67 -6.94 -32.22
N ASP A 263 -32.63 -6.60 -33.50
CA ASP A 263 -32.56 -7.53 -34.61
C ASP A 263 -31.17 -7.43 -35.28
N TYR A 264 -30.50 -8.58 -35.43
CA TYR A 264 -29.21 -8.72 -36.11
C TYR A 264 -29.39 -9.39 -37.47
N ALA A 265 -28.87 -8.77 -38.54
CA ALA A 265 -28.93 -9.29 -39.90
C ALA A 265 -27.65 -8.99 -40.69
N TRP A 266 -27.33 -9.81 -41.71
CA TRP A 266 -26.12 -9.64 -42.51
C TRP A 266 -26.27 -10.26 -43.92
N ASN A 267 -25.34 -9.93 -44.82
CA ASN A 267 -25.24 -10.57 -46.13
C ASN A 267 -24.45 -11.89 -46.05
N GLU A 268 -25.08 -12.99 -46.48
CA GLU A 268 -24.53 -14.34 -46.41
C GLU A 268 -23.63 -14.72 -47.59
N GLU A 269 -23.61 -13.92 -48.65
CA GLU A 269 -22.93 -14.28 -49.88
C GLU A 269 -21.42 -14.45 -49.66
N GLY A 270 -20.90 -15.63 -49.99
CA GLY A 270 -19.48 -15.96 -49.88
C GLY A 270 -18.94 -16.11 -48.46
N LEU A 271 -19.77 -16.35 -47.44
CA LEU A 271 -19.31 -16.64 -46.08
C LEU A 271 -18.70 -18.05 -45.96
N ALA A 272 -17.52 -18.13 -45.32
CA ALA A 272 -16.90 -19.39 -44.93
C ALA A 272 -17.23 -19.76 -43.48
N TYR A 273 -17.70 -20.98 -43.24
CA TYR A 273 -18.13 -21.43 -41.91
C TYR A 273 -17.02 -22.19 -41.16
N PRO A 274 -16.93 -22.10 -39.82
CA PRO A 274 -17.86 -21.39 -38.92
C PRO A 274 -17.74 -19.87 -39.01
N VAL A 275 -18.87 -19.19 -38.78
CA VAL A 275 -18.94 -17.72 -38.67
C VAL A 275 -19.23 -17.37 -37.21
N VAL A 276 -18.57 -16.34 -36.68
CA VAL A 276 -18.79 -15.83 -35.33
C VAL A 276 -19.31 -14.40 -35.44
N ILE A 277 -20.45 -14.12 -34.81
CA ILE A 277 -21.00 -12.76 -34.64
C ILE A 277 -20.74 -12.33 -33.19
N ASP A 278 -20.26 -11.11 -33.01
CA ASP A 278 -19.68 -10.64 -31.74
C ASP A 278 -20.29 -9.31 -31.26
N PRO A 279 -21.51 -9.31 -30.68
CA PRO A 279 -22.03 -8.17 -29.95
C PRO A 279 -21.42 -8.07 -28.54
N ILE A 280 -21.17 -6.83 -28.10
CA ILE A 280 -20.66 -6.54 -26.76
C ILE A 280 -21.60 -5.54 -26.09
N VAL A 281 -21.92 -5.78 -24.82
CA VAL A 281 -22.56 -4.79 -23.95
C VAL A 281 -21.63 -4.43 -22.80
N SER A 282 -21.35 -3.15 -22.65
CA SER A 282 -20.41 -2.64 -21.64
C SER A 282 -21.06 -1.52 -20.83
N PRO A 283 -20.76 -1.35 -19.54
CA PRO A 283 -21.08 -0.11 -18.85
C PRO A 283 -20.38 1.07 -19.52
N ASN A 284 -21.07 2.19 -19.63
CA ASN A 284 -20.46 3.43 -20.05
C ASN A 284 -19.61 3.97 -18.90
N LEU A 285 -18.34 3.58 -18.96
CA LEU A 285 -17.32 4.04 -18.05
C LEU A 285 -16.72 5.25 -18.73
N SER A 286 -17.37 6.41 -18.56
CA SER A 286 -17.14 7.69 -19.24
C SER A 286 -15.70 8.22 -19.21
N SER A 287 -14.76 7.50 -18.61
CA SER A 287 -13.34 7.83 -18.50
C SER A 287 -12.40 6.90 -19.28
N ILE A 288 -12.86 5.76 -19.84
CA ILE A 288 -11.99 4.76 -20.47
C ILE A 288 -12.70 4.15 -21.70
N GLY A 289 -12.98 4.98 -22.72
CA GLY A 289 -13.53 4.50 -24.00
C GLY A 289 -12.48 3.74 -24.84
N CYS A 290 -12.94 2.83 -25.72
CA CYS A 290 -12.14 1.93 -26.56
C CYS A 290 -10.78 2.47 -27.01
N VAL A 291 -9.74 1.64 -26.81
CA VAL A 291 -8.36 2.12 -26.70
C VAL A 291 -7.42 1.58 -27.78
N ASN A 292 -7.79 0.51 -28.47
CA ASN A 292 -6.96 -0.13 -29.50
C ASN A 292 -7.74 -0.29 -30.81
N GLN A 293 -7.21 0.28 -31.89
CA GLN A 293 -7.75 0.14 -33.25
C GLN A 293 -6.62 -0.30 -34.18
N TYR A 294 -6.86 -1.39 -34.93
CA TYR A 294 -5.93 -1.90 -35.93
C TYR A 294 -6.37 -1.47 -37.34
N TYR A 295 -5.43 -1.02 -38.17
CA TYR A 295 -5.70 -0.47 -39.50
C TYR A 295 -6.30 -1.50 -40.48
N ALA A 296 -6.15 -2.80 -40.25
CA ALA A 296 -6.58 -3.84 -41.21
C ALA A 296 -7.66 -4.81 -40.70
N THR A 297 -8.16 -4.66 -39.47
CA THR A 297 -9.29 -5.45 -38.96
C THR A 297 -10.04 -4.68 -37.87
N TYR A 298 -11.33 -4.49 -38.10
CA TYR A 298 -12.22 -3.59 -37.36
C TYR A 298 -12.69 -4.20 -36.03
N GLY A 299 -12.52 -3.47 -34.92
CA GLY A 299 -13.07 -3.79 -33.60
C GLY A 299 -12.09 -3.54 -32.46
N CYS A 300 -12.61 -3.21 -31.27
CA CYS A 300 -11.78 -3.06 -30.07
C CYS A 300 -11.30 -4.44 -29.61
N THR A 301 -9.98 -4.65 -29.59
CA THR A 301 -9.39 -5.89 -29.08
C THR A 301 -8.61 -5.63 -27.78
N PRO A 302 -8.71 -6.49 -26.76
CA PRO A 302 -7.92 -6.36 -25.52
C PRO A 302 -6.42 -6.67 -25.73
N ASN A 303 -6.08 -7.26 -26.88
CA ASN A 303 -4.72 -7.52 -27.31
C ASN A 303 -4.38 -6.62 -28.49
N LEU A 304 -3.18 -6.05 -28.46
CA LEU A 304 -2.58 -5.34 -29.58
C LEU A 304 -2.14 -6.37 -30.62
N GLN A 305 -2.78 -6.39 -31.79
CA GLN A 305 -2.40 -7.30 -32.89
C GLN A 305 -1.66 -6.55 -34.00
N ILE A 306 -0.58 -7.14 -34.51
CA ILE A 306 0.13 -6.70 -35.71
C ILE A 306 0.12 -7.88 -36.70
N ALA A 307 -0.69 -7.79 -37.76
CA ALA A 307 -0.74 -8.78 -38.84
C ALA A 307 0.24 -8.42 -39.97
N TYR A 308 0.73 -9.41 -40.72
CA TYR A 308 1.59 -9.23 -41.89
C TYR A 308 1.41 -10.39 -42.90
N LYS A 309 1.42 -10.09 -44.21
CA LYS A 309 1.24 -11.06 -45.30
C LYS A 309 2.49 -11.22 -46.17
N HIS A 310 3.03 -12.45 -46.27
CA HIS A 310 4.18 -12.80 -47.12
C HIS A 310 3.78 -13.20 -48.54
N LEU A 311 4.40 -12.56 -49.55
CA LEU A 311 4.28 -12.85 -50.98
C LEU A 311 5.68 -13.05 -51.57
N LEU A 312 5.91 -14.14 -52.32
CA LEU A 312 7.23 -14.50 -52.87
C LEU A 312 7.87 -13.37 -53.71
N GLY A 313 9.17 -13.16 -53.53
CA GLY A 313 10.01 -12.34 -54.42
C GLY A 313 10.44 -10.98 -53.87
N THR A 314 10.03 -10.59 -52.66
CA THR A 314 10.50 -9.35 -52.01
C THR A 314 11.07 -9.65 -50.63
N ASN A 315 12.40 -9.65 -50.50
CA ASN A 315 13.10 -9.78 -49.21
C ASN A 315 13.07 -8.47 -48.39
N ARG A 316 12.34 -7.46 -48.87
CA ARG A 316 12.05 -6.20 -48.21
C ARG A 316 10.69 -5.71 -48.67
N ILE A 317 9.71 -5.67 -47.78
CA ILE A 317 8.52 -4.86 -48.00
C ILE A 317 8.81 -3.48 -47.40
N HIS A 318 9.48 -2.61 -48.16
CA HIS A 318 9.39 -1.18 -47.90
C HIS A 318 8.04 -0.70 -48.46
N GLY A 319 7.06 -0.43 -47.60
CA GLY A 319 5.86 0.29 -48.06
C GLY A 319 4.53 0.02 -47.35
N ASN A 320 4.35 -1.10 -46.63
CA ASN A 320 3.09 -1.34 -45.92
C ASN A 320 3.29 -1.10 -44.42
N THR A 321 3.23 0.18 -44.02
CA THR A 321 3.38 0.60 -42.61
C THR A 321 2.26 0.02 -41.76
N PHE A 322 2.53 -1.04 -41.00
CA PHE A 322 1.62 -1.47 -39.95
C PHE A 322 1.61 -0.39 -38.87
N ARG A 323 0.41 0.16 -38.62
CA ARG A 323 0.16 1.12 -37.55
C ARG A 323 -0.79 0.47 -36.59
N SER A 324 -0.38 0.43 -35.32
CA SER A 324 -1.32 0.18 -34.26
C SER A 324 -1.40 1.37 -33.35
N PHE A 325 -2.56 1.58 -32.76
CA PHE A 325 -2.84 2.76 -32.00
C PHE A 325 -3.27 2.41 -30.59
N ILE A 326 -2.74 3.14 -29.63
CA ILE A 326 -2.94 2.92 -28.20
C ILE A 326 -3.29 4.26 -27.55
N LYS A 327 -4.18 4.24 -26.57
CA LYS A 327 -4.55 5.43 -25.78
C LYS A 327 -4.52 5.15 -24.26
N PHE A 328 -3.72 5.89 -23.51
CA PHE A 328 -3.74 5.84 -22.06
C PHE A 328 -4.49 7.04 -21.50
N TYR A 329 -5.42 6.80 -20.57
CA TYR A 329 -5.98 7.85 -19.73
C TYR A 329 -5.07 8.05 -18.54
N ILE A 330 -4.49 9.25 -18.45
CA ILE A 330 -3.52 9.60 -17.42
C ILE A 330 -4.30 10.21 -16.25
N PRO A 331 -4.16 9.69 -15.03
CA PRO A 331 -4.77 10.32 -13.87
C PRO A 331 -4.22 11.74 -13.71
N ASN A 332 -5.11 12.71 -13.49
CA ASN A 332 -4.69 14.08 -13.20
C ASN A 332 -4.08 14.12 -11.80
N ILE A 333 -2.78 14.42 -11.71
CA ILE A 333 -2.06 14.57 -10.44
C ILE A 333 -1.60 16.03 -10.35
N PRO A 334 -2.27 16.85 -9.52
CA PRO A 334 -1.87 18.22 -9.30
C PRO A 334 -0.42 18.31 -8.82
N ASP A 335 0.31 19.31 -9.31
CA ASP A 335 1.67 19.65 -8.86
C ASP A 335 2.70 18.53 -9.03
N ALA A 336 2.44 17.56 -9.91
CA ALA A 336 3.38 16.50 -10.27
C ALA A 336 4.30 16.90 -11.42
N VAL A 337 5.58 16.52 -11.32
CA VAL A 337 6.53 16.52 -12.44
C VAL A 337 6.87 15.09 -12.80
N TYR A 338 6.48 14.67 -14.00
CA TYR A 338 6.86 13.38 -14.55
C TYR A 338 8.32 13.40 -14.97
N THR A 339 9.10 12.45 -14.45
CA THR A 339 10.53 12.33 -14.71
C THR A 339 10.87 11.22 -15.69
N ASP A 340 9.97 10.24 -15.84
CA ASP A 340 10.14 9.10 -16.74
C ASP A 340 8.77 8.54 -17.16
N ALA A 341 8.68 8.05 -18.39
CA ALA A 341 7.53 7.35 -18.91
C ALA A 341 7.96 6.17 -19.78
N THR A 342 7.61 4.95 -19.36
CA THR A 342 7.97 3.71 -20.06
C THR A 342 6.73 2.92 -20.48
N LEU A 343 6.54 2.74 -21.78
CA LEU A 343 5.56 1.82 -22.35
C LEU A 343 6.11 0.39 -22.35
N THR A 344 5.41 -0.54 -21.71
CA THR A 344 5.72 -1.97 -21.72
C THR A 344 4.74 -2.72 -22.60
N LEU A 345 5.25 -3.48 -23.57
CA LEU A 345 4.47 -4.42 -24.38
C LEU A 345 4.93 -5.85 -24.08
N SER A 346 4.00 -6.74 -23.71
CA SER A 346 4.31 -8.15 -23.44
C SER A 346 3.71 -9.03 -24.52
N GLN A 347 4.53 -9.86 -25.16
CA GLN A 347 4.09 -10.78 -26.21
C GLN A 347 3.19 -11.88 -25.63
N SER A 348 2.05 -12.11 -26.29
CA SER A 348 1.11 -13.18 -25.95
C SER A 348 1.69 -14.56 -26.30
N LEU A 349 1.37 -15.56 -25.49
CA LEU A 349 1.74 -16.97 -25.71
C LEU A 349 1.01 -17.64 -26.88
N SER A 350 -0.05 -16.99 -27.42
CA SER A 350 -0.85 -17.46 -28.56
C SER A 350 -0.16 -17.33 -29.92
N THR A 351 1.02 -16.71 -29.99
CA THR A 351 1.75 -16.58 -31.25
C THR A 351 2.22 -17.94 -31.75
N SER A 352 1.74 -18.33 -32.93
CA SER A 352 1.73 -19.70 -33.47
C SER A 352 3.09 -20.24 -33.94
N PHE A 353 4.20 -19.82 -33.35
CA PHE A 353 5.53 -20.18 -33.81
C PHE A 353 6.31 -20.97 -32.75
N GLN A 354 6.58 -22.24 -33.04
CA GLN A 354 7.53 -23.07 -32.29
C GLN A 354 8.69 -23.45 -33.21
N GLY A 355 9.79 -22.69 -33.13
CA GLY A 355 11.01 -22.88 -33.93
C GLY A 355 12.06 -21.82 -33.60
N SER A 356 13.33 -21.99 -33.98
CA SER A 356 14.45 -21.10 -33.58
C SER A 356 14.67 -19.84 -34.44
N LEU A 357 13.90 -19.66 -35.52
CA LEU A 357 14.02 -18.55 -36.48
C LEU A 357 12.64 -17.98 -36.83
N GLY A 358 12.21 -16.93 -36.13
CA GLY A 358 10.97 -16.18 -36.44
C GLY A 358 11.22 -14.88 -37.21
N PRO A 359 10.17 -14.25 -37.80
CA PRO A 359 10.29 -12.91 -38.36
C PRO A 359 10.67 -11.89 -37.27
N THR A 360 11.35 -10.83 -37.68
CA THR A 360 11.67 -9.71 -36.80
C THR A 360 11.10 -8.41 -37.32
N ILE A 361 10.36 -7.70 -36.47
CA ILE A 361 9.85 -6.36 -36.78
C ILE A 361 10.48 -5.32 -35.85
N THR A 362 10.88 -4.20 -36.43
CA THR A 362 11.24 -2.98 -35.71
C THR A 362 10.03 -2.07 -35.64
N VAL A 363 9.64 -1.66 -34.43
CA VAL A 363 8.51 -0.75 -34.19
C VAL A 363 8.98 0.53 -33.51
N LYS A 364 8.35 1.66 -33.87
CA LYS A 364 8.63 2.98 -33.32
C LYS A 364 7.35 3.63 -32.79
N PRO A 365 7.35 4.20 -31.56
CA PRO A 365 6.22 4.94 -31.02
C PRO A 365 6.18 6.39 -31.56
N TYR A 366 4.98 6.89 -31.85
CA TYR A 366 4.72 8.25 -32.35
C TYR A 366 3.56 8.90 -31.59
N ALA A 367 3.63 10.20 -31.33
CA ALA A 367 2.50 10.99 -30.84
C ALA A 367 1.46 11.24 -31.95
N LEU A 368 0.18 11.34 -31.57
CA LEU A 368 -0.93 11.68 -32.49
C LEU A 368 -1.41 13.12 -32.28
N ALA A 369 -1.52 13.91 -33.35
CA ALA A 369 -1.94 15.31 -33.26
C ALA A 369 -3.46 15.56 -33.39
N GLY A 370 -4.25 14.52 -33.61
CA GLY A 370 -5.71 14.62 -33.74
C GLY A 370 -6.41 13.51 -32.99
N GLU A 371 -7.72 13.66 -32.80
CA GLU A 371 -8.55 12.65 -32.16
C GLU A 371 -8.74 11.41 -33.05
N PHE A 372 -9.03 10.28 -32.41
CA PHE A 372 -9.37 9.04 -33.10
C PHE A 372 -10.72 9.17 -33.81
N PRO A 373 -10.84 8.78 -35.09
CA PRO A 373 -12.14 8.54 -35.67
C PRO A 373 -12.76 7.30 -35.00
N THR A 374 -13.90 7.49 -34.35
CA THR A 374 -14.57 6.44 -33.54
C THR A 374 -15.23 5.33 -34.39
N ASN A 375 -15.25 5.45 -35.72
CA ASN A 375 -16.11 4.65 -36.60
C ASN A 375 -15.68 4.66 -38.09
N TRP A 376 -14.38 4.58 -38.38
CA TRP A 376 -13.92 4.58 -39.77
C TRP A 376 -13.91 3.18 -40.40
N HIS A 377 -14.44 3.05 -41.63
CA HIS A 377 -14.58 1.78 -42.38
C HIS A 377 -14.15 1.89 -43.88
N GLY A 378 -13.33 2.89 -44.24
CA GLY A 378 -12.91 3.11 -45.64
C GLY A 378 -11.67 2.32 -46.07
N ALA A 379 -11.23 2.48 -47.33
CA ALA A 379 -9.97 1.91 -47.83
C ALA A 379 -8.74 2.85 -47.67
N ASN A 380 -8.98 4.16 -47.57
CA ASN A 380 -7.96 5.20 -47.40
C ASN A 380 -8.19 5.97 -46.08
N TRP A 381 -7.42 5.67 -45.04
CA TRP A 381 -7.61 6.31 -43.73
C TRP A 381 -7.12 7.77 -43.77
N PRO A 382 -7.96 8.75 -43.44
CA PRO A 382 -7.56 10.16 -43.35
C PRO A 382 -6.93 10.50 -41.99
N GLY A 383 -6.56 9.50 -41.19
CA GLY A 383 -6.35 9.63 -39.76
C GLY A 383 -5.31 10.65 -39.30
N PRO A 384 -5.22 10.89 -37.97
CA PRO A 384 -4.38 11.93 -37.41
C PRO A 384 -2.99 11.90 -38.01
N ARG A 385 -2.51 13.08 -38.42
CA ARG A 385 -1.13 13.25 -38.89
C ARG A 385 -0.20 12.72 -37.80
N LEU A 386 0.67 11.78 -38.18
CA LEU A 386 1.77 11.37 -37.32
C LEU A 386 2.72 12.56 -37.24
N TYR A 387 3.06 12.96 -36.02
CA TYR A 387 4.15 13.91 -35.81
C TYR A 387 5.38 13.09 -35.47
N GLU A 388 6.24 12.91 -36.47
CA GLU A 388 7.65 12.68 -36.22
C GLU A 388 8.20 14.04 -35.82
N SER A 389 8.20 14.33 -34.53
CA SER A 389 8.79 15.58 -34.06
C SER A 389 10.31 15.43 -34.21
N GLU A 390 10.96 16.41 -34.82
CA GLU A 390 12.44 16.54 -34.83
C GLU A 390 13.02 16.53 -33.39
N ASP A 391 12.18 16.66 -32.35
CA ASP A 391 12.52 16.68 -30.92
C ASP A 391 12.33 15.36 -30.15
N ILE A 392 11.85 14.25 -30.76
CA ILE A 392 11.73 12.95 -30.05
C ILE A 392 13.00 12.13 -30.33
N SER A 393 13.98 12.25 -29.43
CA SER A 393 15.36 11.81 -29.68
C SER A 393 15.66 10.35 -29.30
N SER A 394 14.77 9.66 -28.59
CA SER A 394 14.98 8.29 -28.09
C SER A 394 14.22 7.23 -28.89
N VAL A 395 14.50 7.16 -30.19
CA VAL A 395 13.99 6.07 -31.02
C VAL A 395 14.83 4.81 -30.77
N MET A 396 14.32 3.88 -29.95
CA MET A 396 14.88 2.55 -29.84
C MET A 396 14.26 1.64 -30.90
N ASP A 397 15.08 1.14 -31.83
CA ASP A 397 14.68 0.07 -32.74
C ASP A 397 14.57 -1.24 -31.93
N VAL A 398 13.36 -1.70 -31.65
CA VAL A 398 13.17 -3.00 -30.99
C VAL A 398 12.80 -4.08 -31.98
N THR A 399 13.73 -5.00 -32.19
CA THR A 399 13.57 -6.25 -32.94
C THR A 399 12.71 -7.24 -32.14
N LEU A 400 11.44 -7.36 -32.51
CA LEU A 400 10.50 -8.31 -31.91
C LEU A 400 10.65 -9.70 -32.56
N PHE A 401 10.90 -10.75 -31.77
CA PHE A 401 11.06 -12.13 -32.27
C PHE A 401 9.77 -12.94 -32.10
N ASN A 402 9.42 -13.78 -33.08
CA ASN A 402 8.32 -14.75 -32.92
C ASN A 402 8.75 -16.07 -32.24
N SER A 403 10.00 -16.21 -31.82
CA SER A 403 10.55 -17.46 -31.27
C SER A 403 11.22 -17.28 -29.91
N GLY A 404 10.64 -17.83 -28.84
CA GLY A 404 11.23 -17.89 -27.50
C GLY A 404 10.20 -17.73 -26.35
N PRO A 405 10.61 -17.87 -25.07
CA PRO A 405 9.74 -17.61 -23.93
C PRO A 405 9.23 -16.16 -23.95
N SER A 406 8.03 -15.91 -23.43
CA SER A 406 7.36 -14.60 -23.39
C SER A 406 8.33 -13.45 -23.15
N ARG A 407 8.45 -12.56 -24.13
CA ARG A 407 9.31 -11.37 -24.04
C ARG A 407 8.46 -10.14 -23.76
N SER A 408 8.97 -9.29 -22.88
CA SER A 408 8.45 -7.95 -22.68
C SER A 408 9.43 -6.95 -23.27
N VAL A 409 8.92 -5.98 -24.00
CA VAL A 409 9.67 -4.86 -24.57
C VAL A 409 9.27 -3.59 -23.87
N GLN A 410 10.23 -2.69 -23.65
CA GLN A 410 10.02 -1.39 -23.05
C GLN A 410 10.44 -0.28 -24.02
N PHE A 411 9.65 0.78 -24.10
CA PHE A 411 9.92 1.99 -24.86
C PHE A 411 9.90 3.18 -23.91
N ASP A 412 10.96 3.99 -23.92
CA ASP A 412 10.90 5.32 -23.34
C ASP A 412 9.97 6.18 -24.21
N VAL A 413 8.93 6.72 -23.59
CA VAL A 413 7.90 7.55 -24.22
C VAL A 413 7.72 8.87 -23.49
N SER A 414 8.75 9.30 -22.74
CA SER A 414 8.75 10.53 -21.94
C SER A 414 8.45 11.78 -22.76
N ASP A 415 9.05 11.90 -23.95
CA ASP A 415 8.81 13.04 -24.85
C ASP A 415 7.36 13.06 -25.39
N ILE A 416 6.80 11.88 -25.68
CA ILE A 416 5.40 11.75 -26.12
C ILE A 416 4.45 12.13 -24.98
N LEU A 417 4.73 11.70 -23.74
CA LEU A 417 3.96 12.11 -22.57
C LEU A 417 3.99 13.64 -22.41
N ASN A 418 5.18 14.24 -22.44
CA ASN A 418 5.37 15.68 -22.30
C ASN A 418 4.63 16.47 -23.38
N TYR A 419 4.59 15.98 -24.62
CA TYR A 419 3.79 16.57 -25.70
C TYR A 419 2.30 16.71 -25.33
N TYR A 420 1.70 15.67 -24.73
CA TYR A 420 0.28 15.71 -24.34
C TYR A 420 0.05 16.54 -23.07
N LEU A 421 0.94 16.45 -22.08
CA LEU A 421 0.85 17.24 -20.85
C LEU A 421 0.96 18.75 -21.14
N ASN A 422 1.86 19.17 -22.03
CA ASN A 422 2.00 20.58 -22.45
C ASN A 422 0.75 21.13 -23.15
N LYS A 423 -0.12 20.26 -23.67
CA LYS A 423 -1.42 20.63 -24.25
C LYS A 423 -2.57 20.57 -23.24
N GLY A 424 -2.31 20.23 -21.98
CA GLY A 424 -3.33 20.03 -20.96
C GLY A 424 -4.21 18.80 -21.20
N SER A 425 -3.72 17.81 -21.96
CA SER A 425 -4.49 16.59 -22.25
C SER A 425 -4.50 15.63 -21.08
N SER A 426 -5.67 15.10 -20.72
CA SER A 426 -5.85 14.01 -19.74
C SER A 426 -5.66 12.62 -20.32
N SER A 427 -5.26 12.53 -21.59
CA SER A 427 -4.94 11.27 -22.25
C SER A 427 -3.75 11.41 -23.18
N MET A 428 -3.00 10.32 -23.31
CA MET A 428 -1.88 10.19 -24.22
C MET A 428 -2.25 9.15 -25.28
N SER A 429 -2.15 9.53 -26.54
CA SER A 429 -2.39 8.62 -27.66
C SER A 429 -1.10 8.38 -28.41
N LEU A 430 -0.83 7.15 -28.80
CA LEU A 430 0.38 6.80 -29.52
C LEU A 430 0.10 5.86 -30.67
N ALA A 431 0.89 5.98 -31.74
CA ALA A 431 0.96 5.00 -32.80
C ALA A 431 2.27 4.22 -32.71
N LEU A 432 2.19 2.90 -32.77
CA LEU A 432 3.31 2.01 -33.04
C LEU A 432 3.39 1.78 -34.53
N VAL A 433 4.46 2.24 -35.17
CA VAL A 433 4.66 2.12 -36.61
C VAL A 433 5.81 1.15 -36.86
N GLY A 434 5.55 0.11 -37.66
CA GLY A 434 6.60 -0.79 -38.14
C GLY A 434 7.48 -0.10 -39.19
N THR A 435 8.79 -0.03 -38.95
CA THR A 435 9.74 0.60 -39.88
C THR A 435 10.55 -0.39 -40.70
N ASP A 436 10.88 -1.54 -40.12
CA ASP A 436 11.64 -2.59 -40.79
C ASP A 436 11.07 -3.96 -40.43
N LEU A 437 10.92 -4.82 -41.43
CA LEU A 437 10.50 -6.20 -41.28
C LEU A 437 11.52 -7.09 -41.98
N SER A 438 12.17 -7.98 -41.22
CA SER A 438 13.08 -8.99 -41.74
C SER A 438 12.48 -10.37 -41.54
N ILE A 439 12.52 -11.18 -42.60
CA ILE A 439 11.81 -12.45 -42.68
C ILE A 439 12.78 -13.51 -43.15
N PRO A 440 12.97 -14.60 -42.40
CA PRO A 440 13.74 -15.74 -42.88
C PRO A 440 13.11 -16.32 -44.16
N SER A 441 13.93 -16.53 -45.19
CA SER A 441 13.50 -17.10 -46.48
C SER A 441 12.92 -18.52 -46.39
N SER A 442 13.08 -19.18 -45.24
CA SER A 442 12.56 -20.51 -44.94
C SER A 442 11.09 -20.54 -44.48
N LEU A 443 10.44 -19.38 -44.30
CA LEU A 443 9.06 -19.32 -43.82
C LEU A 443 8.03 -19.51 -44.94
N PRO A 444 6.94 -20.27 -44.69
CA PRO A 444 5.88 -20.47 -45.68
C PRO A 444 5.12 -19.16 -45.98
N ASN A 445 4.57 -19.08 -47.19
CA ASN A 445 3.68 -17.98 -47.61
C ASN A 445 2.37 -18.05 -46.84
N THR A 446 2.28 -17.32 -45.74
CA THR A 446 1.10 -17.26 -44.88
C THR A 446 1.08 -15.90 -44.19
N GLU A 447 -0.10 -15.53 -43.67
CA GLU A 447 -0.26 -14.35 -42.85
C GLU A 447 0.16 -14.65 -41.40
N TYR A 448 0.99 -13.80 -40.83
CA TYR A 448 1.51 -13.94 -39.47
C TYR A 448 0.95 -12.83 -38.58
N PHE A 449 0.58 -13.18 -37.35
CA PHE A 449 0.09 -12.24 -36.35
C PHE A 449 1.06 -12.20 -35.16
N LEU A 450 1.47 -11.00 -34.76
CA LEU A 450 2.11 -10.74 -33.48
C LEU A 450 1.08 -10.13 -32.55
N GLU A 451 0.82 -10.80 -31.43
CA GLU A 451 -0.13 -10.33 -30.43
C GLU A 451 0.62 -9.89 -29.18
N PHE A 452 0.35 -8.68 -28.70
CA PHE A 452 0.79 -8.21 -27.39
C PHE A 452 -0.42 -8.14 -26.47
N SER A 453 -0.29 -8.75 -25.30
CA SER A 453 -1.31 -8.71 -24.26
C SER A 453 -1.08 -7.52 -23.36
N SER A 454 -2.14 -6.73 -23.12
CA SER A 454 -2.22 -5.72 -22.07
C SER A 454 -1.05 -4.72 -22.04
N PRO A 455 -0.94 -3.80 -23.01
CA PRO A 455 0.02 -2.72 -22.95
C PRO A 455 -0.08 -1.94 -21.64
N LYS A 456 1.08 -1.61 -21.05
CA LYS A 456 1.16 -0.92 -19.77
C LYS A 456 2.03 0.32 -19.88
N LEU A 457 1.54 1.45 -19.41
CA LEU A 457 2.29 2.69 -19.30
C LEU A 457 2.76 2.86 -17.85
N ASN A 458 4.06 2.86 -17.64
CA ASN A 458 4.67 3.14 -16.34
C ASN A 458 5.11 4.59 -16.32
N LEU A 459 4.63 5.37 -15.35
CA LEU A 459 5.00 6.78 -15.19
C LEU A 459 5.73 6.94 -13.87
N VAL A 460 6.88 7.60 -13.86
CA VAL A 460 7.54 8.03 -12.62
C VAL A 460 7.38 9.53 -12.49
N TYR A 461 6.94 9.99 -11.33
CA TYR A 461 6.77 11.41 -11.06
C TYR A 461 7.17 11.77 -9.64
N LYS A 462 7.48 13.04 -9.43
CA LYS A 462 7.72 13.64 -8.11
C LYS A 462 6.62 14.64 -7.79
N ASP A 463 6.17 14.62 -6.55
CA ASP A 463 5.33 15.68 -6.03
C ASP A 463 6.15 16.95 -5.83
N LEU A 464 5.58 18.13 -6.10
CA LEU A 464 6.19 19.42 -5.78
C LEU A 464 5.38 20.22 -4.76
N ALA A 465 4.16 19.79 -4.42
CA ALA A 465 3.35 20.47 -3.43
C ALA A 465 3.89 20.13 -2.03
N PRO A 466 4.28 21.13 -1.21
CA PRO A 466 4.61 20.86 0.17
C PRO A 466 3.33 20.63 1.00
N PRO A 467 3.40 19.82 2.07
CA PRO A 467 2.30 19.70 3.00
C PRO A 467 1.93 21.04 3.63
N THR A 468 0.71 21.16 4.14
CA THR A 468 0.32 22.34 4.91
C THR A 468 1.17 22.49 6.17
N GLN A 469 1.36 23.72 6.64
CA GLN A 469 2.06 24.00 7.89
C GLN A 469 1.40 23.25 9.08
N PRO A 470 2.18 22.58 9.95
CA PRO A 470 1.65 22.03 11.20
C PRO A 470 1.09 23.15 12.09
N SER A 471 -0.13 22.97 12.59
CA SER A 471 -0.80 23.98 13.42
C SER A 471 -0.68 23.68 14.91
N ASN A 472 -0.88 24.68 15.77
CA ASN A 472 -1.08 24.48 17.22
C ASN A 472 0.01 23.64 17.93
N LEU A 473 1.30 23.88 17.62
CA LEU A 473 2.38 23.24 18.38
C LEU A 473 2.29 23.67 19.85
N LYS A 474 2.23 22.69 20.75
CA LYS A 474 2.16 22.90 22.20
C LYS A 474 2.91 21.82 22.96
N VAL A 475 3.26 22.15 24.20
CA VAL A 475 3.86 21.24 25.18
C VAL A 475 2.76 20.55 25.96
N THR A 476 2.84 19.22 26.09
CA THR A 476 1.87 18.42 26.84
C THR A 476 2.43 17.88 28.15
N ALA A 477 3.75 17.73 28.26
CA ALA A 477 4.43 17.38 29.50
C ALA A 477 5.87 17.92 29.48
N LEU A 478 6.42 18.20 30.67
CA LEU A 478 7.77 18.72 30.85
C LEU A 478 8.40 18.12 32.12
N THR A 479 9.62 17.62 32.00
CA THR A 479 10.41 17.09 33.13
C THR A 479 11.76 17.80 33.22
N SER A 480 12.66 17.32 34.08
CA SER A 480 14.04 17.81 34.13
C SER A 480 14.87 17.42 32.89
N ASN A 481 14.48 16.39 32.13
CA ASN A 481 15.29 15.85 31.03
C ASN A 481 14.48 15.50 29.76
N SER A 482 13.20 15.86 29.71
CA SER A 482 12.34 15.59 28.56
C SER A 482 11.22 16.61 28.40
N VAL A 483 10.72 16.72 27.18
CA VAL A 483 9.51 17.47 26.82
C VAL A 483 8.64 16.65 25.87
N SER A 484 7.34 16.58 26.12
CA SER A 484 6.36 16.01 25.20
C SER A 484 5.68 17.12 24.42
N LEU A 485 5.62 16.97 23.10
CA LEU A 485 5.08 17.92 22.15
C LEU A 485 3.88 17.31 21.41
N SER A 486 2.91 18.15 21.07
CA SER A 486 1.78 17.79 20.19
C SER A 486 1.45 18.93 19.24
N TRP A 487 0.98 18.61 18.04
CA TRP A 487 0.56 19.58 17.02
C TRP A 487 -0.65 19.07 16.22
N GLY A 488 -1.27 19.94 15.44
CA GLY A 488 -2.33 19.63 14.50
C GLY A 488 -1.78 19.03 13.21
N ALA A 489 -2.52 18.07 12.65
CA ALA A 489 -2.12 17.35 11.44
C ALA A 489 -1.99 18.29 10.24
N SER A 490 -0.95 18.07 9.45
CA SER A 490 -0.79 18.62 8.12
C SER A 490 -1.51 17.75 7.09
N VAL A 491 -1.98 18.37 6.01
CA VAL A 491 -2.58 17.69 4.86
C VAL A 491 -1.75 17.95 3.62
N ASP A 492 -1.78 17.00 2.70
CA ASP A 492 -1.02 17.03 1.46
C ASP A 492 -1.76 16.26 0.36
N ASN A 493 -1.52 16.61 -0.91
CA ASN A 493 -2.08 15.91 -2.08
C ASN A 493 -1.60 14.45 -2.16
N SER A 494 -0.35 14.16 -1.73
CA SER A 494 0.24 12.82 -1.68
C SER A 494 -0.20 11.96 -0.48
N LYS A 495 -1.00 12.56 0.42
CA LYS A 495 -1.55 12.02 1.69
C LYS A 495 -0.54 11.53 2.74
N THR A 496 0.71 11.24 2.37
CA THR A 496 1.72 10.75 3.32
C THR A 496 2.52 11.91 3.87
N VAL A 497 2.37 12.20 5.17
CA VAL A 497 3.05 13.31 5.84
C VAL A 497 3.88 12.83 7.03
N TYR A 498 5.13 13.26 7.06
CA TYR A 498 6.07 13.14 8.16
C TYR A 498 6.30 14.52 8.79
N TYR A 499 6.90 14.56 9.98
CA TYR A 499 7.21 15.79 10.70
C TYR A 499 8.67 15.81 11.12
N GLN A 500 9.39 16.86 10.74
CA GLN A 500 10.73 17.14 11.26
C GLN A 500 10.60 17.92 12.57
N ILE A 501 11.15 17.35 13.64
CA ILE A 501 11.19 17.99 14.95
C ILE A 501 12.46 18.83 15.00
N ILE A 502 12.32 20.14 15.22
CA ILE A 502 13.43 21.10 15.21
C ILE A 502 13.64 21.57 16.64
N ARG A 503 14.89 21.48 17.13
CA ARG A 503 15.31 21.97 18.45
C ARG A 503 16.43 22.98 18.26
N ASN A 504 16.21 24.20 18.77
CA ASN A 504 17.15 25.32 18.66
C ASN A 504 17.62 25.57 17.20
N GLY A 505 16.71 25.44 16.24
CA GLY A 505 16.97 25.65 14.81
C GLY A 505 17.61 24.46 14.07
N SER A 506 17.84 23.31 14.72
CA SER A 506 18.36 22.10 14.06
C SER A 506 17.36 20.94 14.13
N VAL A 507 17.19 20.22 13.02
CA VAL A 507 16.38 19.00 12.96
C VAL A 507 17.03 17.93 13.84
N ILE A 508 16.27 17.39 14.80
CA ILE A 508 16.74 16.32 15.68
C ILE A 508 16.22 14.95 15.27
N THR A 509 15.07 14.88 14.61
CA THR A 509 14.47 13.62 14.13
C THR A 509 13.33 13.90 13.16
N THR A 510 12.89 12.87 12.45
CA THR A 510 11.67 12.85 11.63
C THR A 510 10.72 11.80 12.21
N TYR A 511 9.45 12.15 12.37
CA TYR A 511 8.43 11.28 12.97
C TYR A 511 7.14 11.26 12.13
N TYR A 512 6.31 10.24 12.29
CA TYR A 512 5.12 10.02 11.44
C TYR A 512 3.79 10.26 12.17
N THR A 513 3.82 10.62 13.46
CA THR A 513 2.63 10.95 14.24
C THR A 513 2.67 12.41 14.70
N ASN A 514 1.53 12.92 15.16
CA ASN A 514 1.34 14.33 15.53
C ASN A 514 1.76 14.65 16.97
N SER A 515 2.58 13.79 17.56
CA SER A 515 3.13 13.99 18.89
C SER A 515 4.49 13.32 19.00
N TYR A 516 5.39 13.93 19.78
CA TYR A 516 6.72 13.38 19.99
C TYR A 516 7.26 13.79 21.35
N THR A 517 7.97 12.87 22.02
CA THR A 517 8.68 13.17 23.27
C THR A 517 10.17 13.28 23.00
N VAL A 518 10.73 14.46 23.24
CA VAL A 518 12.17 14.69 23.17
C VAL A 518 12.76 14.37 24.54
N SER A 519 13.61 13.35 24.62
CA SER A 519 14.32 12.94 25.84
C SER A 519 15.80 13.30 25.80
N GLY A 520 16.50 13.12 26.93
CA GLY A 520 17.95 13.37 27.02
C GLY A 520 18.30 14.85 26.96
N LEU A 521 17.39 15.72 27.41
CA LEU A 521 17.65 17.15 27.57
C LEU A 521 18.42 17.42 28.86
N ASN A 522 19.22 18.48 28.86
CA ASN A 522 19.85 18.97 30.07
C ASN A 522 18.81 19.66 30.95
N GLU A 523 18.96 19.57 32.26
CA GLU A 523 18.10 20.27 33.22
C GLU A 523 18.33 21.78 33.21
N ASN A 524 17.35 22.53 33.71
CA ASN A 524 17.37 24.00 33.81
C ASN A 524 17.88 24.70 32.53
N THR A 525 17.60 24.11 31.36
CA THR A 525 18.14 24.54 30.08
C THR A 525 17.00 24.99 29.20
N LYS A 526 17.16 26.18 28.63
CA LYS A 526 16.19 26.76 27.70
C LYS A 526 16.29 26.07 26.33
N TYR A 527 15.16 25.61 25.82
CA TYR A 527 15.04 25.03 24.48
C TYR A 527 13.88 25.69 23.74
N THR A 528 14.07 25.90 22.44
CA THR A 528 13.01 26.31 21.52
C THR A 528 12.74 25.18 20.54
N PHE A 529 11.47 24.84 20.36
CA PHE A 529 11.01 23.83 19.43
C PHE A 529 10.08 24.42 18.38
N SER A 530 10.26 23.97 17.14
CA SER A 530 9.34 24.17 16.02
C SER A 530 9.21 22.85 15.27
N ILE A 531 8.13 22.68 14.50
CA ILE A 531 7.89 21.50 13.69
C ILE A 531 7.60 21.93 12.25
N ARG A 532 8.13 21.23 11.25
CA ARG A 532 7.64 21.36 9.87
C ARG A 532 7.24 20.00 9.33
N ALA A 533 6.24 19.99 8.47
CA ALA A 533 5.81 18.80 7.76
C ALA A 533 6.70 18.54 6.54
N MET A 534 6.79 17.27 6.16
CA MET A 534 7.55 16.77 5.02
C MET A 534 6.71 15.68 4.35
N ASP A 535 6.53 15.74 3.04
CA ASP A 535 5.88 14.63 2.31
C ASP A 535 6.88 13.51 2.00
N SER A 536 6.47 12.50 1.23
CA SER A 536 7.40 11.46 0.79
C SER A 536 8.36 11.91 -0.31
N SER A 537 8.02 12.92 -1.12
CA SER A 537 8.90 13.51 -2.14
C SER A 537 9.92 14.51 -1.56
N ASN A 538 9.96 14.64 -0.22
CA ASN A 538 10.80 15.55 0.55
C ASN A 538 10.46 17.05 0.38
N ASN A 539 9.26 17.40 -0.06
CA ASN A 539 8.77 18.77 -0.01
C ASN A 539 8.48 19.14 1.45
N LEU A 540 8.93 20.33 1.85
CA LEU A 540 8.87 20.80 3.23
C LEU A 540 7.86 21.93 3.36
N SER A 541 7.01 21.86 4.38
CA SER A 541 6.15 22.97 4.77
C SER A 541 6.98 24.11 5.39
N SER A 542 6.34 25.27 5.58
CA SER A 542 6.81 26.24 6.56
C SER A 542 6.82 25.64 7.97
N GLU A 543 7.70 26.13 8.84
CA GLU A 543 7.72 25.74 10.26
C GLU A 543 6.48 26.25 11.00
N SER A 544 5.99 25.49 11.97
CA SER A 544 4.89 25.86 12.87
C SER A 544 5.21 27.09 13.72
N ASN A 545 4.30 27.48 14.61
CA ASN A 545 4.66 28.33 15.74
C ASN A 545 5.78 27.69 16.56
N SER A 546 6.64 28.51 17.17
CA SER A 546 7.68 28.05 18.08
C SER A 546 7.17 27.97 19.51
N VAL A 547 7.61 26.96 20.26
CA VAL A 547 7.41 26.87 21.72
C VAL A 547 8.75 26.89 22.42
N THR A 548 8.88 27.78 23.41
CA THR A 548 10.10 27.89 24.21
C THR A 548 9.81 27.43 25.62
N ILE A 549 10.63 26.49 26.11
CA ILE A 549 10.56 25.95 27.46
C ILE A 549 11.91 26.06 28.15
N THR A 550 11.90 25.97 29.47
CA THR A 550 13.08 25.68 30.27
C THR A 550 12.80 24.36 30.99
N THR A 551 13.64 23.35 30.79
CA THR A 551 13.49 22.06 31.49
C THR A 551 13.52 22.26 33.00
N GLY A 552 12.83 21.37 33.73
CA GLY A 552 12.88 21.38 35.18
C GLY A 552 14.27 21.09 35.73
N THR A 553 14.42 21.16 37.05
CA THR A 553 15.61 20.70 37.77
C THR A 553 15.38 19.28 38.30
N HIS A 554 16.45 18.50 38.39
CA HIS A 554 16.43 17.24 39.10
C HIS A 554 16.35 17.50 40.60
N LYS A 555 15.48 16.76 41.27
CA LYS A 555 15.28 16.85 42.71
C LYS A 555 16.13 15.80 43.43
N PRO A 556 16.65 16.10 44.63
CA PRO A 556 17.49 15.18 45.38
C PRO A 556 16.67 14.03 45.97
N ILE A 557 17.32 12.88 46.19
CA ILE A 557 16.72 11.69 46.80
C ILE A 557 17.42 11.40 48.12
N ALA A 558 16.64 11.06 49.15
CA ALA A 558 17.14 10.55 50.43
C ALA A 558 16.58 9.14 50.70
N ASN A 559 17.42 8.17 51.08
CA ASN A 559 16.95 6.80 51.39
C ASN A 559 17.49 6.32 52.73
N PHE A 560 16.63 5.80 53.62
CA PHE A 560 17.06 5.20 54.89
C PHE A 560 18.06 4.06 54.66
N LEU A 561 19.12 4.01 55.47
CA LEU A 561 20.20 3.01 55.35
C LEU A 561 20.20 1.98 56.48
N ASN A 562 19.82 2.39 57.69
CA ASN A 562 19.90 1.55 58.89
C ASN A 562 18.53 1.17 59.45
N LEU A 563 17.45 1.54 58.76
CA LEU A 563 16.08 1.22 59.12
C LEU A 563 15.47 0.25 58.11
N SER A 564 14.65 -0.66 58.62
CA SER A 564 13.86 -1.62 57.85
C SER A 564 12.46 -1.68 58.44
N GLU A 565 11.46 -1.99 57.60
CA GLU A 565 10.08 -2.11 58.07
C GLU A 565 9.97 -3.19 59.14
N ASN A 566 9.12 -2.96 60.15
CA ASN A 566 8.94 -3.83 61.32
C ASN A 566 10.19 -3.96 62.23
N GLY A 567 11.24 -3.17 62.01
CA GLY A 567 12.45 -3.20 62.83
C GLY A 567 12.23 -2.67 64.25
N ILE A 568 13.01 -3.19 65.19
CA ILE A 568 13.05 -2.75 66.60
C ILE A 568 14.43 -2.14 66.87
N TYR A 569 14.44 -0.90 67.35
CA TYR A 569 15.66 -0.09 67.51
C TYR A 569 15.86 0.37 68.96
N SER A 570 17.09 0.78 69.29
CA SER A 570 17.40 1.47 70.55
C SER A 570 16.67 2.82 70.65
N ASN A 571 16.62 3.36 71.86
CA ASN A 571 16.12 4.71 72.11
C ASN A 571 17.18 5.48 72.92
N PRO A 572 17.75 6.58 72.42
CA PRO A 572 17.41 7.27 71.18
C PRO A 572 17.67 6.42 69.92
N ILE A 573 16.82 6.61 68.91
CA ILE A 573 16.96 5.98 67.60
C ILE A 573 17.95 6.80 66.77
N LEU A 574 18.93 6.13 66.18
CA LEU A 574 19.83 6.71 65.19
C LEU A 574 19.25 6.48 63.79
N ILE A 575 19.11 7.54 63.00
CA ILE A 575 18.60 7.51 61.64
C ILE A 575 19.73 7.88 60.69
N ASN A 576 20.11 6.96 59.81
CA ASN A 576 21.11 7.17 58.76
C ASN A 576 20.42 7.07 57.40
N TRP A 577 20.87 7.89 56.45
CA TRP A 577 20.35 7.86 55.09
C TRP A 577 21.46 8.05 54.06
N SER A 578 21.20 7.61 52.83
CA SER A 578 21.99 7.98 51.67
C SER A 578 21.36 9.19 51.01
N TYR A 579 22.21 10.01 50.41
CA TYR A 579 21.82 11.09 49.52
C TYR A 579 22.26 10.72 48.10
N PHE A 580 21.34 10.86 47.16
CA PHE A 580 21.66 10.74 45.75
C PHE A 580 21.05 11.91 44.97
N ASP A 581 21.88 12.55 44.18
CA ASP A 581 21.47 13.49 43.16
C ASP A 581 22.26 13.15 41.89
N PRO A 582 21.59 12.76 40.80
CA PRO A 582 22.28 12.38 39.56
C PRO A 582 23.03 13.54 38.90
N THR A 583 22.77 14.79 39.31
CA THR A 583 23.46 15.99 38.85
C THR A 583 24.71 16.30 39.66
N GLY A 584 24.94 15.57 40.76
CA GLY A 584 26.08 15.79 41.65
C GLY A 584 25.97 17.04 42.54
N LYS A 585 24.82 17.72 42.54
CA LYS A 585 24.55 18.83 43.47
C LYS A 585 24.67 18.35 44.91
N LYS A 586 25.12 19.25 45.80
CA LYS A 586 25.34 18.92 47.20
C LYS A 586 24.04 18.96 48.00
N LEU A 587 23.93 18.06 48.98
CA LEU A 587 22.90 18.12 50.02
C LEU A 587 23.07 19.42 50.82
N THR A 588 22.00 20.21 50.90
CA THR A 588 21.98 21.51 51.60
C THR A 588 21.18 21.46 52.90
N ALA A 589 20.09 20.68 52.93
CA ALA A 589 19.27 20.47 54.11
C ALA A 589 18.54 19.12 54.04
N TYR A 590 17.95 18.69 55.15
CA TYR A 590 17.03 17.56 55.20
C TYR A 590 15.84 17.89 56.10
N GLU A 591 14.78 17.10 55.97
CA GLU A 591 13.63 17.13 56.87
C GLU A 591 13.19 15.70 57.15
N ILE A 592 12.97 15.37 58.43
CA ILE A 592 12.48 14.08 58.89
C ILE A 592 11.18 14.31 59.64
N LYS A 593 10.16 13.52 59.31
CA LYS A 593 8.87 13.50 60.01
C LYS A 593 8.57 12.11 60.55
N GLY A 594 7.72 12.06 61.57
CA GLY A 594 7.23 10.84 62.18
C GLY A 594 5.75 10.91 62.54
N SER A 595 5.07 9.79 62.39
CA SER A 595 3.64 9.61 62.67
C SER A 595 3.38 8.22 63.26
N THR A 596 2.42 8.10 64.19
CA THR A 596 1.94 6.79 64.68
C THR A 596 0.58 6.39 64.09
N ASP A 597 -0.03 7.25 63.26
CA ASP A 597 -1.42 7.13 62.78
C ASP A 597 -1.54 7.20 61.26
N ASN A 598 -0.54 6.67 60.54
CA ASN A 598 -0.50 6.62 59.08
C ASN A 598 -0.60 8.02 58.43
N TRP A 599 0.18 8.97 58.96
CA TRP A 599 0.28 10.36 58.50
C TRP A 599 -1.00 11.19 58.65
N ALA A 600 -1.99 10.75 59.44
CA ALA A 600 -3.13 11.58 59.79
C ALA A 600 -2.71 12.75 60.71
N THR A 601 -1.74 12.52 61.59
CA THR A 601 -1.04 13.55 62.36
C THR A 601 0.48 13.39 62.23
N THR A 602 1.18 14.52 62.27
CA THR A 602 2.65 14.56 62.37
C THR A 602 3.01 14.81 63.82
N GLU A 603 3.47 13.76 64.50
CA GLU A 603 3.83 13.81 65.93
C GLU A 603 5.29 14.19 66.15
N PHE A 604 6.13 14.00 65.13
CA PHE A 604 7.52 14.36 65.12
C PHE A 604 7.86 15.08 63.81
N ASP A 605 8.52 16.23 63.90
CA ASP A 605 8.96 17.00 62.73
C ASP A 605 10.25 17.75 63.10
N THR A 606 11.32 17.54 62.34
CA THR A 606 12.56 18.30 62.53
C THR A 606 12.48 19.74 62.03
N GLY A 607 11.51 20.03 61.16
CA GLY A 607 11.61 21.15 60.22
C GLY A 607 12.79 20.94 59.26
N VAL A 608 13.05 21.96 58.43
CA VAL A 608 14.18 21.94 57.49
C VAL A 608 15.47 22.25 58.25
N LEU A 609 16.36 21.26 58.36
CA LEU A 609 17.64 21.38 59.03
C LEU A 609 18.78 21.46 58.00
N ALA A 610 19.58 22.53 58.07
CA ALA A 610 20.76 22.70 57.22
C ALA A 610 21.84 21.66 57.55
N VAL A 611 22.54 21.16 56.53
CA VAL A 611 23.56 20.11 56.71
C VAL A 611 24.93 20.72 57.00
N THR A 612 25.53 20.38 58.14
CA THR A 612 26.90 20.77 58.54
C THR A 612 27.86 19.57 58.64
N THR A 613 27.39 18.34 58.32
CA THR A 613 27.93 16.99 58.64
C THR A 613 27.73 16.55 60.11
N PRO A 614 27.28 15.30 60.39
CA PRO A 614 27.10 14.12 59.51
C PRO A 614 25.64 13.81 59.09
N VAL A 615 25.49 12.82 58.19
CA VAL A 615 24.23 12.29 57.59
C VAL A 615 23.51 11.33 58.55
N GLU A 616 23.41 11.77 59.79
CA GLU A 616 22.79 11.02 60.86
C GLU A 616 21.95 11.96 61.72
N PHE A 617 20.86 11.43 62.27
CA PHE A 617 20.00 12.18 63.16
C PHE A 617 19.53 11.26 64.30
N SER A 618 19.64 11.75 65.54
CA SER A 618 19.28 10.99 66.73
C SER A 618 18.10 11.64 67.44
N THR A 619 17.07 10.86 67.78
CA THR A 619 15.88 11.35 68.48
C THR A 619 15.25 10.30 69.38
N ASN A 620 14.43 10.75 70.32
CA ASN A 620 13.64 9.86 71.16
C ASN A 620 12.21 9.73 70.64
N LEU A 621 11.79 8.50 70.34
CA LEU A 621 10.41 8.16 69.95
C LEU A 621 9.67 7.45 71.09
N LEU A 622 8.34 7.53 71.11
CA LEU A 622 7.53 6.82 72.10
C LEU A 622 7.74 5.29 71.97
N PRO A 623 8.24 4.60 73.02
CA PRO A 623 8.58 3.18 72.96
C PRO A 623 7.38 2.28 72.67
N SER A 624 7.65 1.11 72.08
CA SER A 624 6.69 0.02 71.83
C SER A 624 5.47 0.37 70.95
N LYS A 625 5.34 1.63 70.52
CA LYS A 625 4.36 2.08 69.51
C LYS A 625 4.96 1.94 68.11
N PRO A 626 4.17 1.51 67.11
CA PRO A 626 4.62 1.52 65.73
C PRO A 626 4.69 2.95 65.19
N TRP A 627 5.82 3.31 64.61
CA TRP A 627 6.06 4.59 63.95
C TRP A 627 6.25 4.39 62.46
N SER A 628 5.79 5.37 61.68
CA SER A 628 6.23 5.58 60.30
C SER A 628 7.09 6.84 60.26
N LEU A 629 8.24 6.77 59.59
CA LEU A 629 9.12 7.91 59.38
C LEU A 629 9.19 8.25 57.90
N ALA A 630 9.33 9.54 57.61
CA ALA A 630 9.52 10.06 56.27
C ALA A 630 10.75 10.96 56.26
N ILE A 631 11.58 10.86 55.22
CA ILE A 631 12.74 11.72 55.01
C ILE A 631 12.72 12.31 53.60
N ARG A 632 13.11 13.57 53.47
CA ARG A 632 13.45 14.17 52.18
C ARG A 632 14.74 14.99 52.28
N ALA A 633 15.46 15.04 51.17
CA ALA A 633 16.65 15.86 51.00
C ALA A 633 16.32 17.20 50.33
N TYR A 634 17.20 18.18 50.51
CA TYR A 634 17.18 19.46 49.82
C TYR A 634 18.52 19.71 49.14
N ASN A 635 18.49 20.23 47.92
CA ASN A 635 19.66 20.77 47.23
C ASN A 635 19.40 22.25 46.87
N GLU A 636 20.31 22.89 46.15
CA GLU A 636 20.13 24.26 45.64
C GLU A 636 18.92 24.44 44.72
N SER A 637 18.35 23.34 44.18
CA SER A 637 17.15 23.33 43.35
C SER A 637 15.85 23.12 44.16
N GLY A 638 15.95 22.90 45.48
CA GLY A 638 14.83 22.78 46.39
C GLY A 638 14.63 21.37 46.97
N ALA A 639 13.39 21.11 47.41
CA ALA A 639 13.03 19.89 48.12
C ALA A 639 12.86 18.69 47.18
N GLY A 640 13.46 17.57 47.59
CA GLY A 640 13.22 16.22 47.09
C GLY A 640 11.85 15.67 47.46
N ASP A 641 11.52 14.53 46.86
CA ASP A 641 10.36 13.74 47.26
C ASP A 641 10.61 13.01 48.58
N TRP A 642 9.52 12.64 49.26
CA TRP A 642 9.58 11.92 50.53
C TRP A 642 9.85 10.42 50.30
N SER A 643 10.79 9.89 51.08
CA SER A 643 11.01 8.46 51.25
C SER A 643 10.48 8.01 52.60
N TYR A 644 9.87 6.83 52.67
CA TYR A 644 9.12 6.37 53.83
C TYR A 644 9.67 5.05 54.38
N ILE A 645 9.55 4.86 55.69
CA ILE A 645 9.75 3.58 56.37
C ILE A 645 8.64 3.40 57.41
N ASN A 646 8.02 2.22 57.43
CA ASN A 646 6.80 2.02 58.21
C ASN A 646 6.98 0.98 59.32
N ASN A 647 6.11 1.09 60.33
CA ASN A 647 5.97 0.12 61.42
C ASN A 647 7.26 -0.16 62.22
N ILE A 648 8.15 0.83 62.37
CA ILE A 648 9.33 0.69 63.23
C ILE A 648 8.93 0.85 64.70
N ARG A 649 9.70 0.27 65.63
CA ARG A 649 9.49 0.41 67.07
C ARG A 649 10.79 0.74 67.78
N THR A 650 10.71 1.47 68.89
CA THR A 650 11.86 1.72 69.78
C THR A 650 11.70 1.02 71.12
N ASN A 651 12.82 0.58 71.68
CA ASN A 651 12.89 0.03 73.03
C ASN A 651 12.69 1.15 74.09
N TRP A 652 12.38 0.74 75.31
CA TRP A 652 12.40 1.64 76.45
C TRP A 652 13.85 2.01 76.81
N ASN A 653 14.10 3.29 77.03
CA ASN A 653 15.28 3.77 77.73
C ASN A 653 14.83 4.30 79.08
N VAL A 654 15.42 3.86 80.18
CA VAL A 654 14.94 4.19 81.53
C VAL A 654 16.05 4.91 82.29
N GLU A 655 15.83 6.19 82.55
CA GLU A 655 16.67 6.96 83.46
C GLU A 655 16.07 6.90 84.86
N TYR A 656 16.87 6.49 85.86
CA TYR A 656 16.44 6.39 87.25
C TYR A 656 16.96 7.58 88.05
N ILE A 657 16.06 8.30 88.69
CA ILE A 657 16.38 9.41 89.57
C ILE A 657 16.02 9.00 90.99
N TYR A 658 16.94 9.20 91.92
CA TYR A 658 16.80 8.77 93.30
C TYR A 658 16.61 9.96 94.24
N ASP A 659 15.81 9.77 95.28
CA ASP A 659 15.62 10.75 96.35
C ASP A 659 16.82 10.78 97.31
N SER A 660 16.80 11.70 98.28
CA SER A 660 17.86 11.82 99.30
C SER A 660 17.99 10.61 100.23
N ALA A 661 17.00 9.70 100.23
CA ALA A 661 17.01 8.44 100.97
C ALA A 661 17.48 7.24 100.11
N GLY A 662 17.84 7.47 98.84
CA GLY A 662 18.30 6.42 97.91
C GLY A 662 17.19 5.58 97.29
N ARG A 663 15.92 5.99 97.42
CA ARG A 663 14.76 5.35 96.76
C ARG A 663 14.54 5.99 95.40
N ILE A 664 13.85 5.33 94.48
CA ILE A 664 13.55 5.90 93.16
C ILE A 664 12.52 7.02 93.35
N ASP A 665 12.91 8.28 93.14
CA ASP A 665 11.99 9.43 93.18
C ASP A 665 11.10 9.44 91.94
N TYR A 666 11.72 9.38 90.76
CA TYR A 666 11.01 9.24 89.50
C TYR A 666 11.89 8.53 88.46
N ILE A 667 11.26 7.98 87.44
CA ILE A 667 11.97 7.53 86.23
C ILE A 667 11.55 8.35 85.02
N ILE A 668 12.49 8.57 84.11
CA ILE A 668 12.22 9.12 82.79
C ILE A 668 12.34 7.98 81.78
N LEU A 669 11.21 7.70 81.13
CA LEU A 669 11.10 6.72 80.06
C LEU A 669 11.31 7.44 78.72
N SER A 670 12.48 7.20 78.14
CA SER A 670 12.89 7.65 76.81
C SER A 670 12.77 9.17 76.60
N GLY A 671 12.99 9.96 77.66
CA GLY A 671 12.87 11.44 77.60
C GLY A 671 11.46 11.97 77.30
N LYS A 672 10.44 11.11 77.28
CA LYS A 672 9.07 11.46 76.82
C LYS A 672 7.99 11.22 77.86
N ILE A 673 8.21 10.29 78.78
CA ILE A 673 7.26 9.98 79.85
C ILE A 673 8.01 10.02 81.18
N LYS A 674 7.53 10.80 82.13
CA LYS A 674 7.99 10.80 83.52
C LYS A 674 7.02 9.96 84.36
N LEU A 675 7.53 9.06 85.19
CA LEU A 675 6.76 8.38 86.24
C LEU A 675 7.30 8.79 87.60
N ASP A 676 6.55 9.60 88.34
CA ASP A 676 6.87 10.03 89.70
C ASP A 676 6.36 9.00 90.73
N TYR A 677 7.17 8.64 91.72
CA TYR A 677 6.86 7.67 92.77
C TYR A 677 6.70 8.36 94.12
N GLU A 678 5.50 8.29 94.71
CA GLU A 678 5.23 8.83 96.04
C GLU A 678 5.26 7.70 97.08
N TYR A 679 5.93 7.94 98.21
CA TYR A 679 6.10 6.97 99.30
C TYR A 679 5.43 7.45 100.59
N ASP A 680 4.94 6.52 101.40
CA ASP A 680 4.49 6.82 102.77
C ASP A 680 5.67 7.04 103.74
N ILE A 681 5.34 7.40 104.99
CA ILE A 681 6.31 7.61 106.06
C ILE A 681 7.13 6.37 106.43
N ASN A 682 6.65 5.17 106.09
CA ASN A 682 7.32 3.89 106.35
C ASN A 682 8.17 3.44 105.15
N GLY A 683 8.17 4.21 104.05
CA GLY A 683 8.89 3.92 102.83
C GLY A 683 8.18 2.99 101.85
N ASN A 684 6.89 2.70 102.04
CA ASN A 684 6.11 1.93 101.07
C ASN A 684 5.65 2.81 99.92
N LEU A 685 5.73 2.29 98.69
CA LEU A 685 5.19 2.99 97.52
C LEU A 685 3.67 3.07 97.60
N ILE A 686 3.12 4.28 97.54
CA ILE A 686 1.66 4.52 97.63
C ILE A 686 1.05 4.99 96.31
N ARG A 687 1.83 5.64 95.44
CA ARG A 687 1.30 6.17 94.18
C ARG A 687 2.38 6.30 93.13
N THR A 688 2.00 6.05 91.87
CA THR A 688 2.80 6.40 90.70
C THR A 688 2.01 7.36 89.83
N VAL A 689 2.58 8.52 89.51
CA VAL A 689 1.95 9.54 88.65
C VAL A 689 2.66 9.57 87.31
N LYS A 690 1.89 9.41 86.23
CA LYS A 690 2.41 9.47 84.86
C LYS A 690 2.22 10.86 84.27
N THR A 691 3.31 11.45 83.79
CA THR A 691 3.33 12.74 83.08
C THR A 691 3.98 12.55 81.71
N THR A 692 3.36 13.09 80.65
CA THR A 692 4.01 13.18 79.33
C THR A 692 4.86 14.45 79.30
N LEU A 693 6.15 14.32 78.98
CA LEU A 693 7.14 15.41 78.94
C LEU A 693 7.15 16.15 77.61
#